data_AF-A0A9E6BLK1-F1
#
_entry.id   AF-A0A9E6BLK1-F1
#
_cell.length_a   1.000
_cell.length_b   1.000
_cell.length_c   1.000
_cell.angle_alpha   90.00
_cell.angle_beta   90.00
_cell.angle_gamma   90.00
#
_symmetry.space_group_name_H-M   'P 1'
#
loop_
_entity.id
_entity.type
_entity.pdbx_description
1 polymer ?
#
loop_
_entity_poly.entity_id
_entity_poly.type
_entity_poly.pdbx_seq_one_letter_code
_entity_poly.pdbx_strand_id
1 'polypeptide(L)'
;MRARYPEQYWPDKRVKQYEPRRGWKLYRGLIGARTALTGGRGTVAEFAAAAKQAGLHFLVFLEDFRQLTPEKLRQLDEQCRQHSDSELLLVPGYAIDTNVGNHMFFFGYDLPWPRPECLTGPDRKRLNLQYQDADGQYRLRPVVLTWILDHDLQRHQVGYFQFDNPRAMQMKDLTLYAAAAVFLWRDGRLVEDRIDDFLTTAQGTIPPTPVAVNFVRSPGELRREAAAGHGLTWAQAGSIERLMRDALRWSHQYDGVNVSASNGPVVRAWPWCHRVHVYGGERFVLGRDVLPAPLEVTSDVGLKEIRIYNGRRLFRRFLPGGAKRYRQTLWLPGSVYRILTLVAEDVQGRRAVAFARRHWKVSVPKPVYCGDHVNDCGVGYLAHGPGQFRTNVYPEILAGGTWDGGPKGVRPVVVFEGNHPMVESDLGVEGDRPFNNTPILETADECALVVRSELDRVYDPAIPAVNPWHTYGPMDPSRLIRCTRRYIEFNRPAIRPQPTGWPDQAVRAGAIIARFESHVTFKRDQTVKRLRLVQSKWSQVWPVFLAFGDGGDRPRVINFQEAKGRVRQRVELGQWFGLYSTEVSNSVLMLNVGEPVEVGVLIGRKSVLVRIEAADLAGKRVKAGETHHFALLSVSDPVDASQRGPERFRRILECLSQAEGLEIRRGMPQPGIGWLRIEAEDGVVELLMPQPKRRRDMPLAVQISGLNPRWSAGLFQIKGHSMGYYTDCRDVYTPLGFDHDGNAYLSLFPDQAELTRVVAGHPIVCDRPELFIEAVPRPVAPGKLKWHIAVNNPTDQPIEATFHQAMDLPGLEFARIRRVIPGGAAIVLRP
;
A
#
# COMPACT_ATOMS: atom_id res chain seq x y z
N MET A 1 -19.85 -28.77 -1.89
CA MET A 1 -19.44 -27.36 -1.63
C MET A 1 -20.08 -26.33 -2.58
N ARG A 2 -20.34 -26.62 -3.87
CA ARG A 2 -21.06 -25.69 -4.79
C ARG A 2 -22.39 -25.13 -4.22
N ALA A 3 -23.14 -25.93 -3.46
CA ALA A 3 -24.40 -25.52 -2.84
C ALA A 3 -24.28 -24.53 -1.65
N ARG A 4 -23.07 -24.24 -1.13
CA ARG A 4 -22.88 -23.37 0.05
C ARG A 4 -22.54 -21.90 -0.26
N TYR A 5 -22.40 -21.51 -1.53
CA TYR A 5 -22.14 -20.11 -1.92
C TYR A 5 -23.15 -19.55 -2.95
N PRO A 6 -24.47 -19.65 -2.72
CA PRO A 6 -25.50 -19.26 -3.70
C PRO A 6 -25.63 -17.74 -3.95
N GLU A 7 -24.74 -16.91 -3.42
CA GLU A 7 -24.90 -15.45 -3.50
C GLU A 7 -24.18 -14.86 -4.72
N GLN A 8 -24.71 -15.18 -5.90
CA GLN A 8 -24.39 -14.46 -7.15
C GLN A 8 -25.06 -13.08 -7.24
N TYR A 9 -25.92 -12.74 -6.28
CA TYR A 9 -26.79 -11.55 -6.29
C TYR A 9 -26.53 -10.63 -5.09
N TRP A 10 -26.71 -9.33 -5.32
CA TRP A 10 -26.61 -8.29 -4.28
C TRP A 10 -27.98 -7.69 -3.95
N PRO A 11 -28.63 -8.08 -2.84
CA PRO A 11 -29.82 -7.38 -2.38
C PRO A 11 -29.47 -6.00 -1.83
N ASP A 12 -30.27 -4.98 -2.15
CA ASP A 12 -30.14 -3.61 -1.59
C ASP A 12 -30.09 -3.58 -0.05
N LYS A 13 -30.65 -4.61 0.61
CA LYS A 13 -30.55 -4.81 2.06
C LYS A 13 -29.09 -4.92 2.57
N ARG A 14 -28.12 -5.24 1.72
CA ARG A 14 -26.68 -5.33 2.06
C ARG A 14 -26.01 -3.98 2.25
N VAL A 15 -26.53 -2.89 1.68
CA VAL A 15 -25.93 -1.55 1.90
C VAL A 15 -25.86 -1.24 3.40
N LYS A 16 -26.87 -1.67 4.16
CA LYS A 16 -26.92 -1.53 5.63
C LYS A 16 -25.80 -2.27 6.38
N GLN A 17 -25.16 -3.27 5.77
CA GLN A 17 -24.00 -3.96 6.36
C GLN A 17 -22.72 -3.13 6.25
N TYR A 18 -22.68 -2.15 5.33
CA TYR A 18 -21.54 -1.25 5.10
C TYR A 18 -21.71 0.12 5.77
N GLU A 19 -22.92 0.40 6.27
CA GLU A 19 -23.13 1.54 7.15
C GLU A 19 -22.41 1.29 8.49
N PRO A 20 -22.02 2.36 9.20
CA PRO A 20 -21.54 2.23 10.57
C PRO A 20 -22.47 1.34 11.39
N ARG A 21 -21.90 0.49 12.25
CA ARG A 21 -22.66 -0.54 12.98
C ARG A 21 -23.89 0.06 13.64
N ARG A 22 -25.07 -0.48 13.31
CA ARG A 22 -26.36 0.05 13.76
C ARG A 22 -26.40 0.11 15.29
N GLY A 23 -26.78 1.27 15.83
CA GLY A 23 -26.85 1.52 17.28
C GLY A 23 -25.55 2.01 17.93
N TRP A 24 -24.42 2.00 17.20
CA TRP A 24 -23.17 2.55 17.72
C TRP A 24 -23.19 4.08 17.69
N LYS A 25 -22.62 4.70 18.72
CA LYS A 25 -22.59 6.15 18.90
C LYS A 25 -21.20 6.69 18.61
N LEU A 26 -21.15 7.94 18.17
CA LEU A 26 -19.91 8.69 18.05
C LEU A 26 -19.64 9.45 19.34
N TYR A 27 -18.47 9.19 19.91
CA TYR A 27 -17.97 9.80 21.13
C TYR A 27 -16.86 10.78 20.75
N ARG A 28 -16.93 12.00 21.30
CA ARG A 28 -15.87 13.00 21.17
C ARG A 28 -15.02 13.06 22.42
N GLY A 29 -13.72 13.26 22.26
CA GLY A 29 -12.80 13.37 23.37
C GLY A 29 -11.54 14.11 23.01
N LEU A 30 -10.74 14.38 24.04
CA LEU A 30 -9.45 15.05 23.93
C LEU A 30 -8.33 14.08 24.32
N ILE A 31 -7.23 14.13 23.57
CA ILE A 31 -6.01 13.36 23.85
C ILE A 31 -4.89 14.34 24.15
N GLY A 32 -4.31 14.29 25.35
CA GLY A 32 -3.17 15.16 25.71
C GLY A 32 -3.29 15.92 27.03
N ALA A 33 -4.21 15.56 27.93
CA ALA A 33 -4.29 16.19 29.24
C ALA A 33 -3.10 15.82 30.14
N ARG A 34 -2.66 16.75 30.99
CA ARG A 34 -1.62 16.51 32.01
C ARG A 34 -2.09 16.96 33.39
N THR A 35 -1.97 16.08 34.36
CA THR A 35 -2.34 16.32 35.75
C THR A 35 -1.17 16.90 36.56
N ALA A 36 -1.43 17.21 37.82
CA ALA A 36 -0.41 17.59 38.80
C ALA A 36 0.67 16.51 39.02
N LEU A 37 0.46 15.26 38.57
CA LEU A 37 1.44 14.19 38.71
C LEU A 37 2.75 14.46 37.92
N THR A 38 2.67 15.16 36.77
CA THR A 38 3.83 15.48 35.91
C THR A 38 3.88 16.94 35.42
N GLY A 39 3.55 17.88 36.32
CA GLY A 39 3.73 19.32 36.07
C GLY A 39 2.57 20.04 35.38
N GLY A 40 1.41 19.37 35.24
CA GLY A 40 0.13 20.04 35.03
C GLY A 40 -0.42 20.65 36.33
N ARG A 41 -1.64 21.17 36.26
CA ARG A 41 -2.40 21.73 37.37
C ARG A 41 -3.73 21.00 37.46
N GLY A 42 -4.07 20.53 38.65
CA GLY A 42 -5.31 19.81 38.90
C GLY A 42 -5.17 18.29 38.91
N THR A 43 -6.14 17.65 39.54
CA THR A 43 -6.29 16.21 39.77
C THR A 43 -7.11 15.56 38.66
N VAL A 44 -7.05 14.23 38.54
CA VAL A 44 -7.89 13.47 37.61
C VAL A 44 -9.38 13.77 37.82
N ALA A 45 -9.83 13.91 39.07
CA ALA A 45 -11.21 14.26 39.41
C ALA A 45 -11.63 15.63 38.86
N GLU A 46 -10.78 16.66 38.98
CA GLU A 46 -11.06 18.00 38.47
C GLU A 46 -11.08 18.02 36.93
N PHE A 47 -10.18 17.26 36.29
CA PHE A 47 -10.21 17.06 34.84
C PHE A 47 -11.47 16.33 34.38
N ALA A 48 -11.93 15.32 35.14
CA ALA A 48 -13.17 14.60 34.85
C ALA A 48 -14.39 15.55 34.90
N ALA A 49 -14.49 16.37 35.94
CA ALA A 49 -15.53 17.38 36.07
C ALA A 49 -15.50 18.38 34.90
N ALA A 50 -14.31 18.88 34.54
CA ALA A 50 -14.13 19.77 33.40
C ALA A 50 -14.48 19.11 32.06
N ALA A 51 -14.14 17.85 31.86
CA ALA A 51 -14.47 17.09 30.65
C ALA A 51 -15.99 16.94 30.49
N LYS A 52 -16.71 16.59 31.57
CA LYS A 52 -18.18 16.51 31.56
C LYS A 52 -18.82 17.86 31.27
N GLN A 53 -18.34 18.93 31.91
CA GLN A 53 -18.81 20.30 31.64
C GLN A 53 -18.59 20.72 30.18
N ALA A 54 -17.49 20.28 29.58
CA ALA A 54 -17.19 20.49 28.16
C ALA A 54 -17.96 19.53 27.23
N GLY A 55 -18.74 18.59 27.78
CA GLY A 55 -19.48 17.56 27.04
C GLY A 55 -18.56 16.60 26.27
N LEU A 56 -17.36 16.33 26.79
CA LEU A 56 -16.50 15.26 26.29
C LEU A 56 -16.99 13.92 26.84
N HIS A 57 -16.80 12.86 26.06
CA HIS A 57 -17.15 11.50 26.42
C HIS A 57 -15.91 10.66 26.77
N PHE A 58 -14.73 11.14 26.39
CA PHE A 58 -13.48 10.56 26.85
C PHE A 58 -12.38 11.61 26.98
N LEU A 59 -11.43 11.33 27.85
CA LEU A 59 -10.22 12.13 28.05
C LEU A 59 -9.03 11.19 28.21
N VAL A 60 -7.99 11.38 27.38
CA VAL A 60 -6.74 10.63 27.49
C VAL A 60 -5.68 11.53 28.11
N PHE A 61 -5.13 11.08 29.24
CA PHE A 61 -3.99 11.72 29.89
C PHE A 61 -2.70 11.30 29.18
N LEU A 62 -1.83 12.26 28.87
CA LEU A 62 -0.49 12.03 28.33
C LEU A 62 0.52 12.71 29.24
N GLU A 63 0.71 12.12 30.43
CA GLU A 63 1.68 12.56 31.43
C GLU A 63 3.11 12.64 30.84
N ASP A 64 3.93 13.57 31.33
CA ASP A 64 5.31 13.74 30.90
C ASP A 64 6.19 12.64 31.53
N PHE A 65 6.64 11.68 30.71
CA PHE A 65 7.41 10.53 31.19
C PHE A 65 8.68 10.92 31.97
N ARG A 66 9.25 12.09 31.69
CA ARG A 66 10.43 12.61 32.40
C ARG A 66 10.18 12.83 33.89
N GLN A 67 8.94 13.17 34.27
CA GLN A 67 8.53 13.40 35.67
C GLN A 67 7.68 12.26 36.25
N LEU A 68 7.29 11.30 35.41
CA LEU A 68 6.48 10.14 35.78
C LEU A 68 7.34 9.09 36.50
N THR A 69 6.72 8.32 37.40
CA THR A 69 7.31 7.12 38.03
C THR A 69 6.33 5.95 37.89
N PRO A 70 6.77 4.69 38.10
CA PRO A 70 5.85 3.55 38.10
C PRO A 70 4.67 3.73 39.08
N GLU A 71 4.92 4.31 40.24
CA GLU A 71 3.92 4.58 41.29
C GLU A 71 2.89 5.60 40.81
N LYS A 72 3.35 6.70 40.21
CA LYS A 72 2.46 7.74 39.65
C LYS A 72 1.65 7.21 38.48
N LEU A 73 2.20 6.31 37.65
CA LEU A 73 1.45 5.68 36.56
C LEU A 73 0.34 4.76 37.11
N ARG A 74 0.63 3.94 38.13
CA ARG A 74 -0.40 3.15 38.82
C ARG A 74 -1.47 4.02 39.47
N GLN A 75 -1.05 5.11 40.12
CA GLN A 75 -1.96 6.09 40.70
C GLN A 75 -2.86 6.74 39.64
N LEU A 76 -2.31 7.12 38.48
CA LEU A 76 -3.08 7.66 37.36
C LEU A 76 -4.12 6.64 36.86
N ASP A 77 -3.72 5.36 36.72
CA ASP A 77 -4.62 4.28 36.28
C ASP A 77 -5.79 4.09 37.24
N GLU A 78 -5.51 3.96 38.54
CA GLU A 78 -6.52 3.83 39.59
C GLU A 78 -7.49 5.02 39.61
N GLN A 79 -6.96 6.24 39.57
CA GLN A 79 -7.78 7.46 39.53
C GLN A 79 -8.63 7.56 38.26
N CYS A 80 -8.09 7.15 37.10
CA CYS A 80 -8.86 7.10 35.86
C CYS A 80 -10.03 6.12 35.96
N ARG A 81 -9.81 4.93 36.54
CA ARG A 81 -10.89 3.96 36.79
C ARG A 81 -11.93 4.50 37.77
N GLN A 82 -11.48 5.08 38.88
CA GLN A 82 -12.34 5.62 39.92
C GLN A 82 -13.28 6.73 39.41
N HIS A 83 -12.79 7.57 38.50
CA HIS A 83 -13.53 8.73 37.98
C HIS A 83 -14.12 8.53 36.58
N SER A 84 -14.02 7.33 36.00
CA SER A 84 -14.75 6.96 34.79
C SER A 84 -16.16 6.45 35.15
N ASP A 85 -17.13 6.69 34.27
CA ASP A 85 -18.51 6.21 34.42
C ASP A 85 -19.20 6.03 33.06
N SER A 86 -20.53 5.88 33.06
CA SER A 86 -21.34 5.68 31.86
C SER A 86 -21.43 6.90 30.93
N GLU A 87 -20.93 8.07 31.36
CA GLU A 87 -20.93 9.32 30.58
C GLU A 87 -19.54 9.75 30.14
N LEU A 88 -18.49 9.38 30.89
CA LEU A 88 -17.11 9.76 30.63
C LEU A 88 -16.12 8.61 30.85
N LEU A 89 -15.28 8.34 29.85
CA LEU A 89 -14.13 7.45 29.96
C LEU A 89 -12.83 8.24 30.16
N LEU A 90 -12.13 8.01 31.26
CA LEU A 90 -10.79 8.54 31.51
C LEU A 90 -9.76 7.45 31.24
N VAL A 91 -8.77 7.76 30.40
CA VAL A 91 -7.76 6.79 29.97
C VAL A 91 -6.38 7.25 30.44
N PRO A 92 -5.65 6.44 31.23
CA PRO A 92 -4.31 6.77 31.66
C PRO A 92 -3.33 6.59 30.49
N GLY A 93 -2.24 7.37 30.50
CA GLY A 93 -1.26 7.36 29.44
C GLY A 93 -0.11 8.33 29.68
N TYR A 94 0.91 8.25 28.83
CA TYR A 94 2.10 9.09 28.89
C TYR A 94 2.66 9.38 27.51
N ALA A 95 3.37 10.50 27.41
CA ALA A 95 4.19 10.87 26.26
C ALA A 95 5.67 10.75 26.62
N ILE A 96 6.47 10.18 25.70
CA ILE A 96 7.89 9.89 25.88
C ILE A 96 8.68 10.27 24.63
N ASP A 97 9.84 10.90 24.84
CA ASP A 97 10.79 11.23 23.78
C ASP A 97 11.65 10.01 23.45
N THR A 98 12.01 9.83 22.18
CA THR A 98 12.92 8.75 21.76
C THR A 98 14.34 9.24 21.55
N ASN A 99 15.29 8.33 21.57
CA ASN A 99 16.69 8.63 21.29
C ASN A 99 17.03 8.92 19.82
N VAL A 100 16.06 8.73 18.91
CA VAL A 100 16.16 9.12 17.49
C VAL A 100 15.40 10.41 17.17
N GLY A 101 14.86 11.08 18.20
CA GLY A 101 14.20 12.37 18.08
C GLY A 101 12.75 12.31 17.59
N ASN A 102 12.08 11.17 17.75
CA ASN A 102 10.62 11.07 17.63
C ASN A 102 9.97 11.33 19.00
N HIS A 103 8.67 11.62 18.98
CA HIS A 103 7.84 11.66 20.18
C HIS A 103 6.73 10.61 20.08
N MET A 104 6.61 9.78 21.11
CA MET A 104 5.64 8.69 21.17
C MET A 104 4.68 8.89 22.34
N PHE A 105 3.46 8.38 22.19
CA PHE A 105 2.51 8.25 23.29
C PHE A 105 2.04 6.81 23.45
N PHE A 106 1.75 6.47 24.70
CA PHE A 106 1.16 5.20 25.11
C PHE A 106 -0.06 5.51 25.96
N PHE A 107 -1.20 4.88 25.67
CA PHE A 107 -2.39 5.02 26.51
C PHE A 107 -3.24 3.75 26.54
N GLY A 108 -3.95 3.55 27.64
CA GLY A 108 -4.78 2.38 27.91
C GLY A 108 -4.69 2.00 29.37
N TYR A 109 -5.56 1.11 29.83
CA TYR A 109 -5.49 0.64 31.22
C TYR A 109 -4.42 -0.42 31.39
N ASP A 110 -3.83 -0.51 32.59
CA ASP A 110 -2.78 -1.49 32.93
C ASP A 110 -1.50 -1.34 32.10
N LEU A 111 -1.17 -0.10 31.72
CA LEU A 111 0.03 0.19 30.92
C LEU A 111 1.31 -0.33 31.59
N PRO A 112 2.12 -1.13 30.88
CA PRO A 112 3.39 -1.57 31.42
C PRO A 112 4.36 -0.40 31.55
N TRP A 113 5.14 -0.41 32.63
CA TRP A 113 6.33 0.43 32.71
C TRP A 113 7.42 -0.13 31.78
N PRO A 114 8.12 0.70 30.99
CA PRO A 114 9.20 0.21 30.12
C PRO A 114 10.29 -0.51 30.93
N ARG A 115 10.77 -1.66 30.43
CA ARG A 115 11.91 -2.37 31.05
C ARG A 115 13.15 -1.47 31.04
N PRO A 116 14.09 -1.59 32.00
CA PRO A 116 15.26 -0.72 32.06
C PRO A 116 16.02 -0.60 30.73
N GLU A 117 16.18 -1.70 29.99
CA GLU A 117 16.83 -1.76 28.68
C GLU A 117 16.09 -1.03 27.55
N CYS A 118 14.78 -0.78 27.71
CA CYS A 118 13.97 0.05 26.81
C CYS A 118 14.23 1.54 27.01
N LEU A 119 14.99 1.92 28.04
CA LEU A 119 15.25 3.31 28.41
C LEU A 119 16.73 3.64 28.28
N THR A 120 17.04 4.85 27.83
CA THR A 120 18.41 5.32 27.61
C THR A 120 18.62 6.75 28.16
N GLY A 121 19.87 7.20 28.15
CA GLY A 121 20.31 8.44 28.77
C GLY A 121 20.62 8.31 30.27
N PRO A 122 21.27 9.32 30.87
CA PRO A 122 21.71 9.29 32.27
C PRO A 122 20.56 9.18 33.27
N ASP A 123 19.38 9.69 32.90
CA ASP A 123 18.16 9.69 33.72
C ASP A 123 17.19 8.54 33.40
N ARG A 124 17.51 7.70 32.40
CA ARG A 124 16.61 6.64 31.87
C ARG A 124 15.22 7.18 31.52
N LYS A 125 15.11 8.40 30.97
CA LYS A 125 13.82 9.03 30.64
C LYS A 125 13.50 9.11 29.14
N ARG A 126 14.35 8.57 28.27
CA ARG A 126 14.08 8.47 26.82
C ARG A 126 13.87 7.04 26.41
N LEU A 127 12.95 6.81 25.50
CA LEU A 127 12.75 5.50 24.90
C LEU A 127 13.93 5.18 23.97
N ASN A 128 14.55 4.04 24.18
CA ASN A 128 15.69 3.54 23.43
C ASN A 128 15.22 2.86 22.13
N LEU A 129 14.46 3.60 21.31
CA LEU A 129 13.76 3.08 20.12
C LEU A 129 14.77 2.48 19.12
N GLN A 130 15.81 3.22 18.77
CA GLN A 130 16.99 2.64 18.13
C GLN A 130 17.97 2.24 19.23
N TYR A 131 18.06 0.96 19.55
CA TYR A 131 18.82 0.53 20.71
C TYR A 131 20.27 1.08 20.74
N GLN A 132 20.59 1.79 21.82
CA GLN A 132 21.92 2.18 22.25
C GLN A 132 22.34 1.35 23.46
N ASP A 133 23.60 0.93 23.50
CA ASP A 133 24.20 0.34 24.69
C ASP A 133 24.58 1.39 25.75
N ALA A 134 25.22 0.95 26.84
CA ALA A 134 25.60 1.82 27.95
C ALA A 134 26.62 2.90 27.54
N ASP A 135 27.38 2.68 26.48
CA ASP A 135 28.37 3.62 25.93
C ASP A 135 27.75 4.58 24.91
N GLY A 136 26.43 4.52 24.72
CA GLY A 136 25.69 5.33 23.74
C GLY A 136 25.86 4.85 22.28
N GLN A 137 26.49 3.70 22.05
CA GLN A 137 26.72 3.17 20.72
C GLN A 137 25.48 2.44 20.22
N TYR A 138 25.07 2.72 18.99
CA TYR A 138 23.95 2.01 18.38
C TYR A 138 24.28 0.53 18.19
N ARG A 139 23.36 -0.36 18.57
CA ARG A 139 23.46 -1.81 18.31
C ARG A 139 22.16 -2.33 17.69
N LEU A 140 22.27 -3.46 16.99
CA LEU A 140 21.13 -4.12 16.40
C LEU A 140 20.42 -5.02 17.42
N ARG A 141 19.53 -4.47 18.24
CA ARG A 141 18.70 -5.23 19.19
C ARG A 141 17.24 -4.74 19.20
N PRO A 142 16.23 -5.64 19.12
CA PRO A 142 14.81 -5.28 19.08
C PRO A 142 14.19 -4.98 20.45
N VAL A 143 14.88 -4.32 21.36
CA VAL A 143 14.43 -4.26 22.77
C VAL A 143 13.04 -3.62 22.93
N VAL A 144 12.82 -2.44 22.33
CA VAL A 144 11.52 -1.74 22.39
C VAL A 144 10.46 -2.48 21.57
N LEU A 145 10.82 -3.00 20.39
CA LEU A 145 9.95 -3.82 19.56
C LEU A 145 9.36 -5.00 20.35
N THR A 146 10.23 -5.80 20.97
CA THR A 146 9.82 -6.97 21.76
C THR A 146 8.96 -6.54 22.93
N TRP A 147 9.31 -5.46 23.64
CA TRP A 147 8.52 -4.96 24.76
C TRP A 147 7.10 -4.54 24.33
N ILE A 148 6.94 -3.83 23.22
CA ILE A 148 5.62 -3.46 22.69
C ILE A 148 4.84 -4.72 22.32
N LEU A 149 5.41 -5.61 21.50
CA LEU A 149 4.70 -6.81 21.04
C LEU A 149 4.30 -7.77 22.18
N ASP A 150 5.10 -7.83 23.25
CA ASP A 150 4.79 -8.62 24.45
C ASP A 150 3.54 -8.11 25.20
N HIS A 151 3.16 -6.83 25.05
CA HIS A 151 2.14 -6.18 25.90
C HIS A 151 0.98 -5.48 25.16
N ASP A 152 1.08 -5.14 23.87
CA ASP A 152 0.25 -4.05 23.29
C ASP A 152 -0.87 -4.39 22.30
N LEU A 153 -1.05 -5.61 21.81
CA LEU A 153 -1.84 -5.76 20.58
C LEU A 153 -3.38 -5.62 20.74
N GLN A 154 -3.93 -5.58 21.95
CA GLN A 154 -5.41 -5.51 22.12
C GLN A 154 -5.94 -4.54 23.18
N ARG A 155 -5.12 -4.04 24.11
CA ARG A 155 -5.60 -3.27 25.28
C ARG A 155 -5.14 -1.81 25.31
N HIS A 156 -4.03 -1.50 24.69
CA HIS A 156 -3.46 -0.16 24.69
C HIS A 156 -3.35 0.37 23.27
N GLN A 157 -2.87 1.60 23.18
CA GLN A 157 -2.55 2.30 21.96
C GLN A 157 -1.12 2.80 22.00
N VAL A 158 -0.45 2.69 20.87
CA VAL A 158 0.86 3.32 20.62
C VAL A 158 0.71 4.26 19.44
N GLY A 159 1.21 5.47 19.59
CA GLY A 159 1.25 6.39 18.48
C GLY A 159 2.35 7.42 18.54
N TYR A 160 2.46 8.17 17.45
CA TYR A 160 3.47 9.19 17.25
C TYR A 160 2.83 10.56 17.12
N PHE A 161 3.56 11.59 17.56
CA PHE A 161 3.19 12.98 17.38
C PHE A 161 4.45 13.82 17.21
N GLN A 162 4.29 15.08 16.77
CA GLN A 162 5.38 16.04 16.59
C GLN A 162 6.49 15.51 15.66
N PHE A 163 6.36 15.78 14.37
CA PHE A 163 7.25 15.30 13.31
C PHE A 163 8.21 16.39 12.78
N ASP A 164 8.47 17.42 13.58
CA ASP A 164 9.33 18.56 13.26
C ASP A 164 10.80 18.21 13.00
N ASN A 165 11.31 17.13 13.61
CA ASN A 165 12.69 16.70 13.42
C ASN A 165 12.88 15.93 12.09
N PRO A 166 13.59 16.50 11.09
CA PRO A 166 13.76 15.86 9.79
C PRO A 166 14.67 14.62 9.82
N ARG A 167 15.48 14.45 10.88
CA ARG A 167 16.35 13.28 11.06
C ARG A 167 15.65 12.11 11.73
N ALA A 168 14.50 12.34 12.33
CA ALA A 168 13.67 11.31 12.94
C ALA A 168 12.78 10.62 11.88
N MET A 169 12.08 9.56 12.27
CA MET A 169 11.05 8.98 11.40
C MET A 169 9.95 10.00 11.12
N GLN A 170 9.59 10.16 9.85
CA GLN A 170 8.40 10.89 9.43
C GLN A 170 7.18 9.96 9.45
N MET A 171 5.96 10.49 9.37
CA MET A 171 4.74 9.67 9.46
C MET A 171 4.71 8.52 8.43
N LYS A 172 5.28 8.74 7.25
CA LYS A 172 5.41 7.74 6.17
C LYS A 172 6.43 6.62 6.45
N ASP A 173 7.34 6.85 7.41
CA ASP A 173 8.40 5.90 7.79
C ASP A 173 8.04 5.08 9.01
N LEU A 174 6.95 5.45 9.69
CA LEU A 174 6.60 4.83 10.95
C LEU A 174 6.48 3.31 10.79
N THR A 175 6.91 2.64 11.84
CA THR A 175 6.73 1.22 12.14
C THR A 175 6.38 1.15 13.63
N LEU A 176 5.75 0.06 14.08
CA LEU A 176 5.29 -0.08 15.48
C LEU A 176 4.41 1.05 16.01
N TYR A 177 3.29 1.26 15.33
CA TYR A 177 2.30 2.25 15.72
C TYR A 177 0.92 1.71 15.43
N ALA A 178 -0.10 2.32 16.03
CA ALA A 178 -1.46 2.18 15.54
C ALA A 178 -2.20 3.53 15.45
N ALA A 179 -1.64 4.61 16.01
CA ALA A 179 -2.16 5.97 15.87
C ALA A 179 -1.07 6.99 15.51
N ALA A 180 -1.48 8.11 14.93
CA ALA A 180 -0.60 9.25 14.70
C ALA A 180 -1.37 10.57 14.82
N ALA A 181 -0.75 11.58 15.41
CA ALA A 181 -1.30 12.92 15.48
C ALA A 181 -1.28 13.57 14.10
N VAL A 182 -2.46 13.73 13.49
CA VAL A 182 -2.62 14.49 12.23
C VAL A 182 -2.72 15.98 12.54
N PHE A 183 -3.30 16.32 13.69
CA PHE A 183 -3.30 17.67 14.23
C PHE A 183 -2.62 17.66 15.61
N LEU A 184 -1.67 18.57 15.79
CA LEU A 184 -1.07 18.83 17.10
C LEU A 184 -1.43 20.25 17.54
N TRP A 185 -2.07 20.36 18.71
CA TRP A 185 -2.42 21.63 19.34
C TRP A 185 -1.64 21.81 20.63
N ARG A 186 -1.19 23.04 20.88
CA ARG A 186 -0.52 23.46 22.11
C ARG A 186 -0.90 24.91 22.38
N ASP A 187 -1.33 25.19 23.61
CA ASP A 187 -1.68 26.54 24.06
C ASP A 187 -2.68 27.25 23.12
N GLY A 188 -3.68 26.52 22.62
CA GLY A 188 -4.71 27.05 21.71
C GLY A 188 -4.26 27.28 20.27
N ARG A 189 -3.06 26.85 19.89
CA ARG A 189 -2.51 27.00 18.53
C ARG A 189 -2.30 25.65 17.88
N LEU A 190 -2.61 25.56 16.59
CA LEU A 190 -2.24 24.44 15.74
C LEU A 190 -0.74 24.52 15.46
N VAL A 191 0.02 23.60 16.06
CA VAL A 191 1.49 23.49 15.92
C VAL A 191 1.85 22.66 14.69
N GLU A 192 1.10 21.58 14.43
CA GLU A 192 1.31 20.74 13.24
C GLU A 192 0.00 20.38 12.57
N ASP A 193 0.03 20.43 11.24
CA ASP A 193 -0.94 19.87 10.32
C ASP A 193 -0.22 18.87 9.41
N ARG A 194 -0.52 17.59 9.58
CA ARG A 194 0.17 16.47 8.92
C ARG A 194 -0.76 15.69 7.99
N ILE A 195 -1.78 16.35 7.42
CA ILE A 195 -2.69 15.71 6.46
C ILE A 195 -1.93 15.09 5.29
N ASP A 196 -0.98 15.82 4.70
CA ASP A 196 -0.24 15.34 3.52
C ASP A 196 0.63 14.11 3.83
N ASP A 197 1.26 14.06 5.01
CA ASP A 197 2.01 12.88 5.42
C ASP A 197 1.08 11.71 5.73
N PHE A 198 -0.08 11.97 6.33
CA PHE A 198 -1.11 10.95 6.55
C PHE A 198 -1.60 10.33 5.23
N LEU A 199 -1.86 11.17 4.22
CA LEU A 199 -2.21 10.72 2.87
C LEU A 199 -1.09 9.91 2.21
N THR A 200 0.17 10.28 2.48
CA THR A 200 1.34 9.51 2.01
C THR A 200 1.44 8.16 2.71
N THR A 201 1.27 8.09 4.03
CA THR A 201 1.26 6.83 4.80
C THR A 201 0.11 5.92 4.38
N ALA A 202 -1.07 6.48 4.11
CA ALA A 202 -2.21 5.73 3.57
C ALA A 202 -1.86 5.06 2.24
N GLN A 203 -1.05 5.71 1.41
CA GLN A 203 -0.56 5.15 0.14
C GLN A 203 0.41 3.96 0.32
N GLY A 204 1.11 3.88 1.46
CA GLY A 204 1.95 2.74 1.86
C GLY A 204 1.16 1.55 2.42
N THR A 205 -0.17 1.65 2.48
CA THR A 205 -1.14 0.62 2.90
C THR A 205 -1.39 0.38 4.39
N ILE A 206 -0.70 1.12 5.26
CA ILE A 206 -0.87 1.02 6.71
C ILE A 206 -1.22 2.38 7.33
N PRO A 207 -2.31 3.06 6.92
CA PRO A 207 -2.65 4.32 7.56
C PRO A 207 -2.85 4.13 9.08
N PRO A 208 -2.24 4.98 9.92
CA PRO A 208 -2.51 5.00 11.34
C PRO A 208 -3.97 5.39 11.60
N THR A 209 -4.43 5.18 12.83
CA THR A 209 -5.59 5.90 13.34
C THR A 209 -5.28 7.40 13.42
N PRO A 210 -6.02 8.26 12.68
CA PRO A 210 -5.79 9.69 12.75
C PRO A 210 -6.38 10.23 14.05
N VAL A 211 -5.52 10.81 14.89
CA VAL A 211 -5.94 11.49 16.11
C VAL A 211 -5.56 12.95 16.08
N ALA A 212 -6.28 13.75 16.86
CA ALA A 212 -5.82 15.07 17.25
C ALA A 212 -5.26 14.99 18.66
N VAL A 213 -4.04 15.48 18.84
CA VAL A 213 -3.41 15.63 20.16
C VAL A 213 -3.48 17.11 20.53
N ASN A 214 -4.03 17.40 21.70
CA ASN A 214 -4.13 18.75 22.24
C ASN A 214 -3.58 18.76 23.67
N PHE A 215 -2.40 19.36 23.86
CA PHE A 215 -1.78 19.42 25.18
C PHE A 215 -2.44 20.50 26.03
N VAL A 216 -3.12 20.06 27.09
CA VAL A 216 -3.73 20.94 28.12
C VAL A 216 -3.16 20.60 29.49
N ARG A 217 -2.86 21.63 30.29
CA ARG A 217 -2.20 21.51 31.59
C ARG A 217 -3.10 21.91 32.75
N SER A 218 -4.36 22.23 32.51
CA SER A 218 -5.32 22.49 33.59
C SER A 218 -6.76 22.18 33.18
N PRO A 219 -7.67 21.92 34.15
CA PRO A 219 -9.10 21.78 33.88
C PRO A 219 -9.71 23.01 33.16
N GLY A 220 -9.21 24.21 33.46
CA GLY A 220 -9.62 25.44 32.78
C GLY A 220 -9.20 25.49 31.32
N GLU A 221 -7.96 25.08 31.02
CA GLU A 221 -7.48 24.94 29.64
C GLU A 221 -8.28 23.88 28.88
N LEU A 222 -8.55 22.72 29.48
CA LEU A 222 -9.39 21.68 28.88
C LEU A 222 -10.74 22.23 28.42
N ARG A 223 -11.46 22.96 29.30
CA ARG A 223 -12.77 23.54 28.94
C ARG A 223 -12.65 24.54 27.80
N ARG A 224 -11.66 25.43 27.86
CA ARG A 224 -11.44 26.45 26.83
C ARG A 224 -11.17 25.81 25.47
N GLU A 225 -10.25 24.85 25.42
CA GLU A 225 -9.87 24.18 24.17
C GLU A 225 -11.02 23.34 23.59
N ALA A 226 -11.74 22.61 24.44
CA ALA A 226 -12.89 21.83 24.02
C ALA A 226 -14.04 22.71 23.48
N ALA A 227 -14.29 23.87 24.10
CA ALA A 227 -15.28 24.84 23.64
C ALA A 227 -14.88 25.51 22.31
N ALA A 228 -13.59 25.79 22.12
CA ALA A 228 -13.05 26.27 20.85
C ALA A 228 -13.06 25.19 19.74
N GLY A 229 -13.32 23.93 20.11
CA GLY A 229 -13.26 22.80 19.19
C GLY A 229 -11.84 22.43 18.77
N HIS A 230 -10.81 22.91 19.46
CA HIS A 230 -9.43 22.66 19.07
C HIS A 230 -9.02 21.21 19.36
N GLY A 231 -8.57 20.52 18.31
CA GLY A 231 -7.86 19.25 18.43
C GLY A 231 -8.65 18.11 19.11
N LEU A 232 -9.89 17.87 18.67
CA LEU A 232 -10.70 16.77 19.19
C LEU A 232 -10.56 15.50 18.34
N THR A 233 -10.67 14.35 19.00
CA THR A 233 -10.78 13.04 18.35
C THR A 233 -12.21 12.53 18.52
N TRP A 234 -12.81 12.09 17.41
CA TRP A 234 -14.11 11.42 17.39
C TRP A 234 -13.90 9.94 17.15
N ALA A 235 -14.57 9.09 17.93
CA ALA A 235 -14.43 7.64 17.88
C ALA A 235 -15.80 6.97 18.06
N GLN A 236 -16.11 6.00 17.20
CA GLN A 236 -17.39 5.29 17.25
C GLN A 236 -17.28 3.98 18.02
N ALA A 237 -18.18 3.75 18.97
CA ALA A 237 -18.25 2.49 19.73
C ALA A 237 -19.68 2.09 20.06
N GLY A 238 -19.86 0.84 20.52
CA GLY A 238 -21.16 0.35 20.97
C GLY A 238 -21.63 1.00 22.28
N SER A 239 -20.70 1.38 23.14
CA SER A 239 -20.92 2.13 24.39
C SER A 239 -19.63 2.82 24.84
N ILE A 240 -19.67 3.64 25.89
CA ILE A 240 -18.49 4.34 26.44
C ILE A 240 -17.49 3.33 27.03
N GLU A 241 -17.97 2.32 27.75
CA GLU A 241 -17.14 1.28 28.38
C GLU A 241 -16.38 0.45 27.34
N ARG A 242 -16.90 0.39 26.11
CA ARG A 242 -16.30 -0.34 25.00
C ARG A 242 -15.37 0.52 24.15
N LEU A 243 -15.25 1.82 24.41
CA LEU A 243 -14.59 2.76 23.50
C LEU A 243 -13.12 2.40 23.23
N MET A 244 -12.38 2.00 24.27
CA MET A 244 -11.00 1.49 24.11
C MET A 244 -10.97 0.28 23.16
N ARG A 245 -11.76 -0.76 23.44
CA ARG A 245 -11.77 -1.99 22.64
C ARG A 245 -12.26 -1.79 21.20
N ASP A 246 -13.31 -1.00 21.03
CA ASP A 246 -14.03 -0.87 19.76
C ASP A 246 -13.37 0.17 18.82
N ALA A 247 -12.63 1.16 19.35
CA ALA A 247 -12.09 2.26 18.53
C ALA A 247 -10.69 2.78 18.90
N LEU A 248 -10.33 2.85 20.19
CA LEU A 248 -9.09 3.53 20.60
C LEU A 248 -7.89 2.61 20.85
N ARG A 249 -8.06 1.28 20.81
CA ARG A 249 -6.99 0.28 20.90
C ARG A 249 -6.06 0.31 19.69
N TRP A 250 -4.97 -0.45 19.77
CA TRP A 250 -4.13 -0.80 18.63
C TRP A 250 -4.97 -1.27 17.44
N SER A 251 -5.10 -0.42 16.43
CA SER A 251 -5.78 -0.72 15.17
C SER A 251 -4.81 -1.32 14.17
N HIS A 252 -5.23 -2.33 13.41
CA HIS A 252 -4.44 -2.95 12.37
C HIS A 252 -5.05 -2.81 10.97
N GLN A 253 -4.37 -3.31 9.95
CA GLN A 253 -4.84 -3.18 8.56
C GLN A 253 -6.20 -3.82 8.25
N TYR A 254 -6.62 -4.81 9.04
CA TYR A 254 -7.93 -5.44 8.90
C TYR A 254 -9.06 -4.67 9.60
N ASP A 255 -8.73 -3.60 10.33
CA ASP A 255 -9.73 -2.77 11.00
C ASP A 255 -10.36 -1.75 10.05
N GLY A 256 -11.57 -1.32 10.42
CA GLY A 256 -12.30 -0.21 9.80
C GLY A 256 -12.97 0.63 10.88
N VAL A 257 -12.18 1.10 11.85
CA VAL A 257 -12.68 1.88 12.99
C VAL A 257 -13.10 3.27 12.54
N ASN A 258 -14.30 3.70 12.91
CA ASN A 258 -14.79 5.06 12.64
C ASN A 258 -14.20 6.03 13.66
N VAL A 259 -12.95 6.41 13.39
CA VAL A 259 -12.18 7.39 14.14
C VAL A 259 -11.78 8.53 13.20
N SER A 260 -11.86 9.77 13.69
CA SER A 260 -11.42 10.95 12.95
C SER A 260 -10.85 12.02 13.87
N ALA A 261 -9.76 12.65 13.44
CA ALA A 261 -9.27 13.90 14.01
C ALA A 261 -10.10 15.07 13.46
N SER A 262 -10.61 15.97 14.31
CA SER A 262 -11.43 17.09 13.85
C SER A 262 -11.35 18.30 14.78
N ASN A 263 -11.41 19.50 14.18
CA ASN A 263 -11.69 20.74 14.90
C ASN A 263 -13.01 21.41 14.52
N GLY A 264 -13.93 20.69 13.86
CA GLY A 264 -15.25 21.20 13.49
C GLY A 264 -16.14 20.12 12.89
N PRO A 265 -15.98 19.77 11.60
CA PRO A 265 -16.81 18.76 10.93
C PRO A 265 -16.80 17.40 11.64
N VAL A 266 -17.92 16.68 11.63
CA VAL A 266 -18.04 15.35 12.21
C VAL A 266 -18.31 14.33 11.11
N VAL A 267 -17.45 13.32 11.02
CA VAL A 267 -17.59 12.21 10.08
C VAL A 267 -18.50 11.16 10.71
N ARG A 268 -19.76 11.13 10.27
CA ARG A 268 -20.81 10.25 10.82
C ARG A 268 -20.73 8.84 10.25
N ALA A 269 -20.40 8.73 8.96
CA ALA A 269 -20.24 7.46 8.29
C ALA A 269 -19.00 7.47 7.39
N TRP A 270 -17.97 6.77 7.85
CA TRP A 270 -16.68 6.43 7.22
C TRP A 270 -15.85 5.82 8.37
N PRO A 271 -14.97 4.81 8.24
CA PRO A 271 -14.54 4.00 7.12
C PRO A 271 -15.18 2.60 7.16
N TRP A 272 -14.71 1.71 6.28
CA TRP A 272 -14.92 0.27 6.36
C TRP A 272 -13.68 -0.44 5.81
N CYS A 273 -13.42 -1.68 6.23
CA CYS A 273 -12.44 -2.56 5.60
C CYS A 273 -13.19 -3.67 4.86
N HIS A 274 -13.21 -3.60 3.53
CA HIS A 274 -13.93 -4.58 2.70
C HIS A 274 -12.94 -5.49 2.00
N ARG A 275 -12.94 -6.77 2.38
CA ARG A 275 -12.12 -7.79 1.75
C ARG A 275 -13.00 -8.64 0.86
N VAL A 276 -12.68 -8.67 -0.44
CA VAL A 276 -13.35 -9.57 -1.37
C VAL A 276 -12.73 -10.96 -1.19
N HIS A 277 -13.52 -11.86 -0.62
CA HIS A 277 -13.19 -13.27 -0.47
C HIS A 277 -13.95 -14.07 -1.53
N VAL A 278 -13.28 -14.96 -2.25
CA VAL A 278 -13.88 -15.78 -3.33
C VAL A 278 -13.24 -17.15 -3.35
N TYR A 279 -14.07 -18.18 -3.52
CA TYR A 279 -13.61 -19.57 -3.49
C TYR A 279 -12.58 -19.86 -4.58
N GLY A 280 -11.51 -20.56 -4.19
CA GLY A 280 -10.42 -20.97 -5.06
C GLY A 280 -9.69 -19.83 -5.74
N GLY A 281 -9.78 -18.63 -5.15
CA GLY A 281 -9.26 -17.40 -5.72
C GLY A 281 -9.84 -17.05 -7.09
N GLU A 282 -11.10 -17.47 -7.35
CA GLU A 282 -11.83 -17.17 -8.58
C GLU A 282 -11.58 -15.73 -9.00
N ARG A 283 -11.17 -15.54 -10.26
CA ARG A 283 -10.86 -14.19 -10.70
C ARG A 283 -12.07 -13.31 -10.59
N PHE A 284 -13.30 -13.77 -10.76
CA PHE A 284 -14.41 -12.84 -10.81
C PHE A 284 -15.70 -13.33 -10.16
N VAL A 285 -16.27 -12.49 -9.30
CA VAL A 285 -17.58 -12.73 -8.68
C VAL A 285 -18.29 -11.39 -8.51
N LEU A 286 -19.02 -10.94 -9.54
CA LEU A 286 -19.72 -9.64 -9.57
C LEU A 286 -20.43 -9.27 -8.27
N GLY A 287 -21.20 -10.22 -7.73
CA GLY A 287 -21.94 -10.00 -6.50
C GLY A 287 -21.02 -9.61 -5.34
N ARG A 288 -19.81 -10.16 -5.26
CA ARG A 288 -18.86 -9.85 -4.18
C ARG A 288 -17.98 -8.64 -4.48
N ASP A 289 -17.83 -8.28 -5.75
CA ASP A 289 -16.98 -7.16 -6.18
C ASP A 289 -17.68 -5.79 -6.06
N VAL A 290 -18.99 -5.72 -5.83
CA VAL A 290 -19.69 -4.44 -5.60
C VAL A 290 -19.52 -3.98 -4.15
N LEU A 291 -18.95 -2.79 -3.96
CA LEU A 291 -18.73 -2.17 -2.65
C LEU A 291 -19.54 -0.87 -2.50
N PRO A 292 -20.67 -0.90 -1.76
CA PRO A 292 -21.29 0.31 -1.24
C PRO A 292 -20.36 0.98 -0.23
N ALA A 293 -20.15 2.27 -0.41
CA ALA A 293 -19.39 3.12 0.48
C ALA A 293 -20.25 4.31 0.92
N PRO A 294 -21.13 4.11 1.94
CA PRO A 294 -21.86 5.21 2.53
C PRO A 294 -20.88 6.21 3.12
N LEU A 295 -21.13 7.48 2.86
CA LEU A 295 -20.44 8.61 3.47
C LEU A 295 -21.49 9.55 4.08
N GLU A 296 -21.18 10.05 5.27
CA GLU A 296 -22.00 11.08 5.91
C GLU A 296 -21.11 12.00 6.74
N VAL A 297 -21.25 13.31 6.53
CA VAL A 297 -20.52 14.36 7.23
C VAL A 297 -21.49 15.43 7.70
N THR A 298 -21.27 15.97 8.89
CA THR A 298 -22.06 17.09 9.44
C THR A 298 -21.15 18.21 9.91
N SER A 299 -21.61 19.46 9.83
CA SER A 299 -21.00 20.63 10.48
C SER A 299 -22.09 21.56 11.00
N ASP A 300 -21.90 22.11 12.18
CA ASP A 300 -22.82 23.05 12.84
C ASP A 300 -22.90 24.41 12.13
N VAL A 301 -21.78 24.83 11.51
CA VAL A 301 -21.65 26.10 10.76
C VAL A 301 -21.86 25.93 9.25
N GLY A 302 -21.97 24.69 8.77
CA GLY A 302 -22.16 24.37 7.35
C GLY A 302 -20.88 23.88 6.66
N LEU A 303 -21.02 22.93 5.73
CA LEU A 303 -19.89 22.30 5.04
C LEU A 303 -19.48 23.10 3.79
N LYS A 304 -18.18 23.37 3.68
CA LYS A 304 -17.58 24.01 2.50
C LYS A 304 -17.21 22.98 1.46
N GLU A 305 -16.51 21.92 1.88
CA GLU A 305 -15.93 20.95 0.96
C GLU A 305 -15.72 19.58 1.60
N ILE A 306 -15.88 18.52 0.80
CA ILE A 306 -15.50 17.15 1.18
C ILE A 306 -14.62 16.58 0.08
N ARG A 307 -13.41 16.15 0.43
CA ARG A 307 -12.45 15.52 -0.47
C ARG A 307 -12.23 14.08 -0.06
N ILE A 308 -12.20 13.18 -1.03
CA ILE A 308 -11.79 11.79 -0.84
C ILE A 308 -10.51 11.59 -1.64
N TYR A 309 -9.48 11.07 -0.99
CA TYR A 309 -8.18 10.82 -1.59
C TYR A 309 -7.89 9.32 -1.63
N ASN A 310 -7.25 8.83 -2.68
CA ASN A 310 -6.59 7.53 -2.72
C ASN A 310 -5.09 7.76 -2.59
N GLY A 311 -4.53 7.54 -1.39
CA GLY A 311 -3.20 8.07 -1.06
C GLY A 311 -3.17 9.59 -1.22
N ARG A 312 -2.20 10.13 -1.97
CA ARG A 312 -2.13 11.57 -2.28
C ARG A 312 -3.02 12.03 -3.44
N ARG A 313 -3.63 11.11 -4.20
CA ARG A 313 -4.42 11.44 -5.39
C ARG A 313 -5.85 11.76 -5.02
N LEU A 314 -6.36 12.90 -5.48
CA LEU A 314 -7.78 13.21 -5.35
C LEU A 314 -8.61 12.16 -6.10
N PHE A 315 -9.54 11.52 -5.39
CA PHE A 315 -10.47 10.54 -5.93
C PHE A 315 -11.85 11.18 -6.18
N ARG A 316 -12.38 11.94 -5.23
CA ARG A 316 -13.66 12.67 -5.38
C ARG A 316 -13.63 13.98 -4.62
N ARG A 317 -14.39 14.97 -5.08
CA ARG A 317 -14.58 16.26 -4.40
C ARG A 317 -16.04 16.65 -4.43
N PHE A 318 -16.58 17.07 -3.30
CA PHE A 318 -17.95 17.53 -3.16
C PHE A 318 -18.00 18.95 -2.59
N LEU A 319 -18.91 19.77 -3.12
CA LEU A 319 -19.18 21.14 -2.65
C LEU A 319 -20.61 21.24 -2.13
N PRO A 320 -20.84 21.04 -0.81
CA PRO A 320 -22.19 21.04 -0.24
C PRO A 320 -22.85 22.42 -0.15
N GLY A 321 -22.17 23.50 -0.55
CA GLY A 321 -22.73 24.85 -0.57
C GLY A 321 -23.16 25.39 0.80
N GLY A 322 -22.45 25.04 1.87
CA GLY A 322 -22.80 25.46 3.24
C GLY A 322 -23.84 24.56 3.93
N ALA A 323 -24.29 23.47 3.30
CA ALA A 323 -25.20 22.53 3.95
C ALA A 323 -24.62 21.96 5.25
N LYS A 324 -25.42 21.90 6.31
CA LYS A 324 -25.00 21.36 7.63
C LYS A 324 -24.81 19.84 7.64
N ARG A 325 -25.33 19.14 6.64
CA ARG A 325 -25.26 17.68 6.50
C ARG A 325 -25.10 17.33 5.03
N TYR A 326 -24.16 16.43 4.75
CA TYR A 326 -23.97 15.82 3.43
C TYR A 326 -23.98 14.31 3.59
N ARG A 327 -24.76 13.62 2.76
CA ARG A 327 -24.87 12.15 2.73
C ARG A 327 -24.86 11.66 1.30
N GLN A 328 -24.06 10.65 1.03
CA GLN A 328 -23.98 10.00 -0.28
C GLN A 328 -23.61 8.53 -0.12
N THR A 329 -23.88 7.69 -1.11
CA THR A 329 -23.29 6.35 -1.20
C THR A 329 -22.51 6.25 -2.50
N LEU A 330 -21.21 5.99 -2.40
CA LEU A 330 -20.40 5.66 -3.57
C LEU A 330 -20.52 4.16 -3.84
N TRP A 331 -20.61 3.78 -5.09
CA TRP A 331 -20.56 2.38 -5.51
C TRP A 331 -19.20 2.15 -6.14
N LEU A 332 -18.37 1.36 -5.49
CA LEU A 332 -16.97 1.15 -5.88
C LEU A 332 -16.75 -0.32 -6.27
N PRO A 333 -15.77 -0.62 -7.14
CA PRO A 333 -15.30 -1.98 -7.33
C PRO A 333 -14.40 -2.38 -6.16
N GLY A 334 -14.78 -3.41 -5.42
CA GLY A 334 -14.09 -3.94 -4.24
C GLY A 334 -12.82 -4.73 -4.56
N SER A 335 -12.65 -5.20 -5.81
CA SER A 335 -11.48 -5.98 -6.23
C SER A 335 -10.25 -5.13 -6.57
N VAL A 336 -10.44 -3.84 -6.90
CA VAL A 336 -9.34 -2.88 -7.08
C VAL A 336 -8.87 -2.41 -5.70
N TYR A 337 -7.60 -2.59 -5.40
CA TYR A 337 -7.05 -2.18 -4.11
C TYR A 337 -7.03 -0.66 -3.99
N ARG A 338 -7.82 -0.10 -3.07
CA ARG A 338 -7.77 1.33 -2.74
C ARG A 338 -7.76 1.58 -1.25
N ILE A 339 -7.18 2.74 -0.90
CA ILE A 339 -7.05 3.23 0.47
C ILE A 339 -7.52 4.67 0.47
N LEU A 340 -8.79 4.82 0.81
CA LEU A 340 -9.54 6.05 0.65
C LEU A 340 -9.61 6.83 1.97
N THR A 341 -9.06 8.03 1.99
CA THR A 341 -9.12 8.95 3.13
C THR A 341 -10.11 10.08 2.85
N LEU A 342 -11.04 10.31 3.78
CA LEU A 342 -11.98 11.43 3.71
C LEU A 342 -11.42 12.61 4.51
N VAL A 343 -11.35 13.78 3.86
CA VAL A 343 -11.05 15.06 4.47
C VAL A 343 -12.23 16.00 4.25
N ALA A 344 -12.81 16.55 5.31
CA ALA A 344 -13.91 17.50 5.24
C ALA A 344 -13.48 18.86 5.78
N GLU A 345 -14.00 19.93 5.19
CA GLU A 345 -13.78 21.32 5.59
C GLU A 345 -15.12 22.05 5.71
N ASP A 346 -15.31 22.83 6.76
CA ASP A 346 -16.48 23.69 6.91
C ASP A 346 -16.24 25.13 6.45
N VAL A 347 -17.30 25.95 6.45
CA VAL A 347 -17.23 27.35 5.97
C VAL A 347 -16.34 28.26 6.82
N GLN A 348 -15.91 27.80 8.01
CA GLN A 348 -14.94 28.51 8.86
C GLN A 348 -13.50 27.98 8.68
N GLY A 349 -13.27 27.05 7.74
CA GLY A 349 -11.96 26.46 7.48
C GLY A 349 -11.55 25.39 8.51
N ARG A 350 -12.46 24.96 9.39
CA ARG A 350 -12.21 23.84 10.31
C ARG A 350 -12.31 22.53 9.54
N ARG A 351 -11.47 21.55 9.90
CA ARG A 351 -11.25 20.33 9.14
C ARG A 351 -11.43 19.06 9.97
N ALA A 352 -11.81 17.99 9.29
CA ALA A 352 -11.83 16.64 9.82
C ALA A 352 -11.12 15.66 8.88
N VAL A 353 -10.37 14.72 9.45
CA VAL A 353 -9.62 13.68 8.72
C VAL A 353 -10.02 12.33 9.29
N ALA A 354 -10.64 11.50 8.45
CA ALA A 354 -11.14 10.20 8.86
C ALA A 354 -10.09 9.10 8.68
N PHE A 355 -10.22 8.04 9.48
CA PHE A 355 -9.51 6.78 9.26
C PHE A 355 -9.76 6.29 7.82
N ALA A 356 -8.76 5.67 7.20
CA ALA A 356 -8.87 5.28 5.80
C ALA A 356 -9.84 4.10 5.60
N ARG A 357 -10.73 4.20 4.61
CA ARG A 357 -11.49 3.07 4.07
C ARG A 357 -10.56 2.25 3.18
N ARG A 358 -10.52 0.94 3.38
CA ARG A 358 -9.69 0.03 2.59
C ARG A 358 -10.54 -1.02 1.93
N HIS A 359 -10.18 -1.39 0.71
CA HIS A 359 -10.73 -2.57 0.08
C HIS A 359 -9.73 -3.21 -0.87
N TRP A 360 -9.78 -4.55 -0.95
CA TRP A 360 -8.93 -5.35 -1.83
C TRP A 360 -9.50 -6.77 -1.95
N LYS A 361 -8.97 -7.54 -2.89
CA LYS A 361 -9.28 -8.96 -3.06
C LYS A 361 -8.26 -9.89 -2.41
N VAL A 362 -8.72 -10.88 -1.65
CA VAL A 362 -7.83 -11.74 -0.84
C VAL A 362 -7.02 -12.74 -1.67
N SER A 363 -7.44 -13.05 -2.89
CA SER A 363 -6.73 -14.02 -3.74
C SER A 363 -5.69 -13.42 -4.68
N VAL A 364 -5.60 -12.08 -4.83
CA VAL A 364 -4.70 -11.42 -5.78
C VAL A 364 -3.36 -11.03 -5.14
N PRO A 365 -2.27 -10.86 -5.92
CA PRO A 365 -1.03 -10.24 -5.45
C PRO A 365 -1.32 -8.85 -4.87
N LYS A 366 -0.93 -8.64 -3.61
CA LYS A 366 -1.18 -7.38 -2.89
C LYS A 366 -0.23 -7.24 -1.70
N PRO A 367 0.13 -6.01 -1.33
CA PRO A 367 0.81 -5.71 -0.07
C PRO A 367 -0.19 -5.68 1.08
N VAL A 368 0.05 -6.47 2.12
CA VAL A 368 -0.87 -6.64 3.26
C VAL A 368 -0.02 -6.82 4.51
N TYR A 369 0.00 -5.85 5.42
CA TYR A 369 0.88 -5.82 6.58
C TYR A 369 0.37 -6.54 7.83
N CYS A 370 1.22 -7.29 8.51
CA CYS A 370 0.86 -7.94 9.76
C CYS A 370 0.39 -6.93 10.81
N GLY A 371 -0.37 -7.40 11.79
CA GLY A 371 -0.96 -6.52 12.80
C GLY A 371 0.06 -5.72 13.60
N ASP A 372 1.33 -6.13 13.58
CA ASP A 372 2.49 -5.43 14.14
C ASP A 372 2.93 -4.18 13.36
N HIS A 373 2.46 -4.00 12.13
CA HIS A 373 2.84 -2.93 11.20
C HIS A 373 4.32 -2.90 10.81
N VAL A 374 5.03 -4.02 10.95
CA VAL A 374 6.44 -4.15 10.56
C VAL A 374 6.57 -4.94 9.27
N ASN A 375 5.82 -6.04 9.13
CA ASN A 375 5.98 -6.96 8.00
C ASN A 375 4.84 -6.86 7.03
N ASP A 376 5.13 -6.81 5.74
CA ASP A 376 4.18 -7.23 4.73
C ASP A 376 4.03 -8.76 4.82
N CYS A 377 2.86 -9.24 5.28
CA CYS A 377 2.50 -10.65 5.40
C CYS A 377 2.44 -11.36 4.03
N GLY A 378 2.53 -10.63 2.92
CA GLY A 378 2.70 -11.19 1.58
C GLY A 378 4.16 -11.55 1.30
N VAL A 379 4.60 -11.30 0.07
CA VAL A 379 5.98 -11.55 -0.32
C VAL A 379 6.94 -10.44 0.07
N GLY A 380 6.49 -9.29 0.58
CA GLY A 380 7.34 -8.13 0.89
C GLY A 380 7.38 -7.10 -0.23
N TYR A 381 6.26 -6.83 -0.90
CA TYR A 381 6.17 -5.84 -1.98
C TYR A 381 6.35 -4.42 -1.45
N LEU A 382 5.82 -4.11 -0.28
CA LEU A 382 6.01 -2.81 0.36
C LEU A 382 6.70 -3.06 1.71
N ALA A 383 7.94 -2.62 1.86
CA ALA A 383 8.66 -2.68 3.14
C ALA A 383 8.92 -1.26 3.62
N HIS A 384 8.58 -0.94 4.87
CA HIS A 384 8.99 0.32 5.49
C HIS A 384 10.45 0.22 5.97
N GLY A 385 11.12 1.36 6.03
CA GLY A 385 12.50 1.45 6.52
C GLY A 385 13.56 1.01 5.50
N PRO A 386 14.62 0.27 5.90
CA PRO A 386 15.75 -0.09 5.02
C PRO A 386 15.49 -1.22 4.02
N GLY A 387 14.25 -1.67 3.92
CA GLY A 387 13.82 -2.75 3.03
C GLY A 387 13.29 -2.24 1.70
N GLN A 388 13.14 -3.14 0.74
CA GLN A 388 12.55 -2.87 -0.57
C GLN A 388 11.72 -4.07 -1.06
N PHE A 389 11.24 -4.03 -2.30
CA PHE A 389 10.55 -5.14 -2.98
C PHE A 389 11.32 -6.45 -2.77
N ARG A 390 10.70 -7.39 -2.07
CA ARG A 390 11.09 -8.80 -2.07
C ARG A 390 10.31 -9.48 -3.18
N THR A 391 11.01 -10.10 -4.11
CA THR A 391 10.41 -10.66 -5.34
C THR A 391 10.95 -12.06 -5.61
N ASN A 392 10.22 -12.85 -6.42
CA ASN A 392 10.55 -14.23 -6.79
C ASN A 392 10.46 -15.28 -5.65
N VAL A 393 9.58 -15.05 -4.67
CA VAL A 393 9.38 -15.97 -3.52
C VAL A 393 8.39 -17.11 -3.82
N TYR A 394 7.84 -17.14 -5.05
CA TYR A 394 6.91 -18.17 -5.48
C TYR A 394 7.58 -19.22 -6.39
N PRO A 395 7.17 -20.50 -6.29
CA PRO A 395 6.09 -21.02 -5.46
C PRO A 395 6.58 -21.24 -4.02
N GLU A 396 5.69 -20.96 -3.08
CA GLU A 396 5.73 -21.66 -1.80
C GLU A 396 5.46 -23.13 -2.12
N ILE A 397 6.45 -24.00 -2.00
CA ILE A 397 6.13 -25.43 -1.92
C ILE A 397 5.22 -25.56 -0.69
N LEU A 398 4.08 -26.22 -0.86
CA LEU A 398 3.22 -26.66 0.23
C LEU A 398 3.98 -27.71 1.06
N ALA A 399 4.86 -27.22 1.93
CA ALA A 399 5.32 -27.90 3.13
C ALA A 399 4.99 -26.93 4.26
N GLY A 400 4.13 -27.33 5.19
CA GLY A 400 3.84 -26.51 6.38
C GLY A 400 5.09 -26.27 7.23
N GLY A 401 5.04 -25.55 8.35
CA GLY A 401 4.07 -24.54 8.78
C GLY A 401 4.50 -23.12 8.39
N THR A 402 3.73 -22.15 8.89
CA THR A 402 3.80 -20.74 8.53
C THR A 402 4.51 -19.96 9.63
N TRP A 403 4.08 -18.73 9.93
CA TRP A 403 4.70 -17.74 10.82
C TRP A 403 5.02 -18.19 12.26
N ASP A 404 4.65 -19.42 12.63
CA ASP A 404 4.87 -20.13 13.89
C ASP A 404 6.08 -21.09 13.88
N GLY A 405 6.93 -21.05 12.85
CA GLY A 405 8.21 -21.77 12.84
C GLY A 405 8.29 -22.97 11.91
N GLY A 406 7.53 -22.98 10.81
CA GLY A 406 7.69 -24.00 9.77
C GLY A 406 8.68 -23.64 8.64
N PRO A 407 9.29 -24.63 7.98
CA PRO A 407 10.19 -24.40 6.85
C PRO A 407 9.45 -23.83 5.63
N LYS A 408 9.91 -22.70 5.10
CA LYS A 408 9.52 -22.24 3.75
C LYS A 408 10.14 -23.17 2.72
N GLY A 409 9.32 -23.95 2.02
CA GLY A 409 9.79 -24.74 0.89
C GLY A 409 10.07 -23.85 -0.33
N VAL A 410 11.16 -23.08 -0.31
CA VAL A 410 11.63 -22.31 -1.46
C VAL A 410 13.12 -22.59 -1.63
N ARG A 411 13.52 -22.93 -2.85
CA ARG A 411 14.93 -23.13 -3.25
C ARG A 411 15.29 -22.13 -4.36
N PRO A 412 15.39 -20.82 -4.04
CA PRO A 412 15.58 -19.81 -5.06
C PRO A 412 17.01 -19.83 -5.59
N VAL A 413 17.17 -19.83 -6.91
CA VAL A 413 18.43 -19.52 -7.59
C VAL A 413 18.73 -18.04 -7.48
N VAL A 414 17.69 -17.20 -7.41
CA VAL A 414 17.79 -15.74 -7.40
C VAL A 414 16.97 -15.15 -6.25
N VAL A 415 17.56 -14.23 -5.49
CA VAL A 415 16.91 -13.49 -4.41
C VAL A 415 17.07 -12.00 -4.67
N PHE A 416 15.99 -11.30 -5.02
CA PHE A 416 15.98 -9.83 -5.16
C PHE A 416 15.52 -9.22 -3.84
N GLU A 417 16.41 -9.19 -2.85
CA GLU A 417 16.16 -8.52 -1.57
C GLU A 417 17.30 -7.52 -1.28
N GLY A 418 16.97 -6.41 -0.62
CA GLY A 418 17.97 -5.47 -0.08
C GLY A 418 18.89 -4.79 -1.10
N ASN A 419 18.50 -4.71 -2.37
CA ASN A 419 19.30 -4.00 -3.37
C ASN A 419 19.10 -2.50 -3.17
N HIS A 420 20.14 -1.73 -2.93
CA HIS A 420 20.05 -0.26 -2.92
C HIS A 420 20.97 0.28 -4.02
N PRO A 421 20.55 1.33 -4.75
CA PRO A 421 21.46 1.98 -5.67
C PRO A 421 22.63 2.56 -4.87
N MET A 422 23.84 2.50 -5.43
CA MET A 422 25.02 3.13 -4.84
C MET A 422 25.77 3.87 -5.93
N VAL A 423 26.03 5.15 -5.70
CA VAL A 423 26.90 5.97 -6.54
C VAL A 423 28.24 6.16 -5.85
N GLU A 424 29.31 6.03 -6.63
CA GLU A 424 30.65 6.48 -6.29
C GLU A 424 31.06 7.53 -7.31
N SER A 425 31.51 8.69 -6.85
CA SER A 425 31.89 9.82 -7.69
C SER A 425 33.17 10.51 -7.19
N ASP A 426 33.54 11.62 -7.83
CA ASP A 426 34.49 12.61 -7.32
C ASP A 426 33.99 13.32 -6.05
N LEU A 427 32.68 13.35 -5.78
CA LEU A 427 32.09 13.95 -4.57
C LEU A 427 31.94 12.97 -3.40
N GLY A 428 32.31 11.70 -3.58
CA GLY A 428 32.27 10.65 -2.55
C GLY A 428 31.37 9.47 -2.91
N VAL A 429 30.95 8.73 -1.88
CA VAL A 429 30.09 7.54 -2.01
C VAL A 429 28.75 7.79 -1.31
N GLU A 430 27.67 7.34 -1.93
CA GLU A 430 26.34 7.31 -1.30
C GLU A 430 25.58 6.04 -1.73
N GLY A 431 24.81 5.45 -0.81
CA GLY A 431 24.09 4.20 -1.02
C GLY A 431 24.91 2.94 -0.68
N ASP A 432 26.10 3.12 -0.12
CA ASP A 432 26.84 2.10 0.63
C ASP A 432 26.11 1.72 1.92
N ARG A 433 25.30 2.64 2.45
CA ARG A 433 24.26 2.40 3.44
C ARG A 433 22.88 2.27 2.77
N PRO A 434 21.99 1.43 3.32
CA PRO A 434 20.61 1.35 2.83
C PRO A 434 19.91 2.70 2.84
N PHE A 435 19.14 2.95 1.79
CA PHE A 435 18.19 4.05 1.80
C PHE A 435 16.99 3.69 2.67
N ASN A 436 16.35 4.71 3.24
CA ASN A 436 15.00 4.58 3.75
C ASN A 436 14.01 4.54 2.58
N ASN A 437 13.15 3.53 2.59
CA ASN A 437 12.12 3.35 1.58
C ASN A 437 10.81 4.04 1.99
N THR A 438 10.30 4.91 1.12
CA THR A 438 8.89 5.31 1.15
C THR A 438 8.08 4.40 0.23
N PRO A 439 7.32 3.41 0.76
CA PRO A 439 6.51 2.52 -0.04
C PRO A 439 5.25 3.20 -0.57
N ILE A 440 4.91 2.92 -1.84
CA ILE A 440 3.74 3.47 -2.53
C ILE A 440 3.04 2.34 -3.26
N LEU A 441 1.78 2.08 -2.91
CA LEU A 441 0.87 1.30 -3.76
C LEU A 441 0.34 2.21 -4.87
N GLU A 442 0.63 1.88 -6.14
CA GLU A 442 0.02 2.58 -7.27
C GLU A 442 -1.31 1.91 -7.64
N THR A 443 -1.30 0.60 -7.84
CA THR A 443 -2.51 -0.21 -8.05
C THR A 443 -2.26 -1.68 -7.71
N ALA A 444 -3.31 -2.38 -7.29
CA ALA A 444 -3.34 -3.84 -7.31
C ALA A 444 -4.76 -4.28 -7.65
N ASP A 445 -4.89 -5.21 -8.58
CA ASP A 445 -6.16 -5.80 -8.98
C ASP A 445 -5.98 -7.27 -9.37
N GLU A 446 -6.93 -7.82 -10.11
CA GLU A 446 -6.92 -9.23 -10.51
C GLU A 446 -5.93 -9.55 -11.61
N CYS A 447 -5.45 -8.53 -12.32
CA CYS A 447 -4.53 -8.62 -13.43
C CYS A 447 -3.10 -8.33 -12.99
N ALA A 448 -2.87 -7.26 -12.23
CA ALA A 448 -1.51 -6.87 -11.90
C ALA A 448 -1.38 -6.20 -10.53
N LEU A 449 -0.15 -6.19 -10.04
CA LEU A 449 0.32 -5.36 -8.93
C LEU A 449 1.34 -4.35 -9.46
N VAL A 450 1.19 -3.10 -9.06
CA VAL A 450 2.16 -2.03 -9.32
C VAL A 450 2.48 -1.32 -8.01
N VAL A 451 3.74 -1.35 -7.64
CA VAL A 451 4.26 -0.70 -6.44
C VAL A 451 5.48 0.16 -6.78
N ARG A 452 5.66 1.23 -6.00
CA ARG A 452 6.75 2.19 -6.13
C ARG A 452 7.46 2.36 -4.79
N SER A 453 8.73 2.68 -4.88
CA SER A 453 9.62 2.94 -3.75
C SER A 453 10.36 4.24 -4.04
N GLU A 454 10.24 5.23 -3.15
CA GLU A 454 11.02 6.46 -3.22
C GLU A 454 12.16 6.43 -2.20
N LEU A 455 13.38 6.62 -2.70
CA LEU A 455 14.63 6.58 -1.93
C LEU A 455 15.27 7.97 -1.95
N ASP A 456 15.06 8.73 -0.88
CA ASP A 456 15.49 10.12 -0.75
C ASP A 456 16.29 10.41 0.53
N ARG A 457 16.43 9.43 1.42
CA ARG A 457 17.15 9.50 2.69
C ARG A 457 17.98 8.24 2.93
N VAL A 458 19.07 8.40 3.68
CA VAL A 458 20.00 7.33 4.06
C VAL A 458 20.10 7.24 5.58
N TYR A 459 20.32 6.04 6.10
CA TYR A 459 20.52 5.84 7.54
C TYR A 459 21.88 6.37 8.00
N ASP A 460 21.92 6.91 9.22
CA ASP A 460 23.14 7.44 9.83
C ASP A 460 24.24 6.37 9.90
N PRO A 461 25.49 6.69 9.51
CA PRO A 461 26.59 5.73 9.49
C PRO A 461 26.97 5.18 10.88
N ALA A 462 26.58 5.82 11.97
CA ALA A 462 26.80 5.29 13.33
C ALA A 462 25.98 4.02 13.60
N ILE A 463 24.95 3.71 12.79
CA ILE A 463 24.16 2.49 12.92
C ILE A 463 24.96 1.32 12.30
N PRO A 464 25.34 0.28 13.08
CA PRO A 464 26.26 -0.74 12.59
C PRO A 464 25.65 -1.66 11.53
N ALA A 465 24.36 -1.95 11.64
CA ALA A 465 23.61 -2.79 10.71
C ALA A 465 22.18 -2.29 10.62
N VAL A 466 21.59 -2.38 9.43
CA VAL A 466 20.31 -1.77 9.11
C VAL A 466 19.34 -2.89 8.70
N ASN A 467 18.20 -3.01 9.41
CA ASN A 467 17.23 -4.09 9.25
C ASN A 467 15.79 -3.53 9.39
N PRO A 468 14.84 -3.93 8.53
CA PRO A 468 13.44 -3.50 8.61
C PRO A 468 12.77 -3.64 9.98
N TRP A 469 13.19 -4.60 10.80
CA TRP A 469 12.62 -4.85 12.13
C TRP A 469 13.24 -4.00 13.24
N HIS A 470 14.51 -3.66 13.12
CA HIS A 470 15.32 -3.17 14.24
C HIS A 470 15.87 -1.77 13.99
N THR A 471 15.60 -1.18 12.83
CA THR A 471 16.15 0.11 12.44
C THR A 471 15.09 1.16 12.23
N TYR A 472 15.15 2.20 13.05
CA TYR A 472 14.17 3.29 13.13
C TYR A 472 14.81 4.65 12.75
N GLY A 473 16.13 4.77 12.79
CA GLY A 473 16.84 6.03 12.50
C GLY A 473 18.05 6.22 13.44
N PRO A 474 18.68 7.41 13.45
CA PRO A 474 18.34 8.59 12.67
C PRO A 474 18.66 8.43 11.17
N MET A 475 18.11 9.33 10.36
CA MET A 475 18.27 9.38 8.90
C MET A 475 18.71 10.76 8.44
N ASP A 476 19.45 10.81 7.34
CA ASP A 476 19.87 12.05 6.69
C ASP A 476 19.32 12.15 5.27
N PRO A 477 19.02 13.36 4.76
CA PRO A 477 18.74 13.55 3.34
C PRO A 477 19.87 13.00 2.48
N SER A 478 19.53 12.25 1.45
CA SER A 478 20.51 11.82 0.45
C SER A 478 21.05 13.04 -0.30
N ARG A 479 22.35 13.02 -0.57
CA ARG A 479 23.17 14.16 -1.00
C ARG A 479 23.58 14.09 -2.48
N LEU A 480 23.79 12.89 -3.01
CA LEU A 480 24.35 12.66 -4.35
C LEU A 480 23.30 12.19 -5.34
N ILE A 481 22.33 11.37 -4.92
CA ILE A 481 21.28 10.83 -5.80
C ILE A 481 19.87 10.95 -5.19
N ARG A 482 18.86 10.67 -5.99
CA ARG A 482 17.52 10.23 -5.56
C ARG A 482 17.18 9.06 -6.45
N CYS A 483 16.51 8.06 -5.91
CA CYS A 483 16.06 6.93 -6.72
C CYS A 483 14.57 6.70 -6.56
N THR A 484 13.87 6.61 -7.67
CA THR A 484 12.48 6.11 -7.71
C THR A 484 12.51 4.75 -8.36
N ARG A 485 12.00 3.73 -7.67
CA ARG A 485 11.93 2.36 -8.17
C ARG A 485 10.50 1.94 -8.35
N ARG A 486 10.26 1.11 -9.34
CA ARG A 486 8.92 0.60 -9.66
C ARG A 486 9.00 -0.89 -9.91
N TYR A 487 8.02 -1.62 -9.38
CA TYR A 487 7.85 -3.04 -9.61
C TYR A 487 6.43 -3.32 -10.10
N ILE A 488 6.35 -4.05 -11.21
CA ILE A 488 5.10 -4.44 -11.86
C ILE A 488 5.08 -5.96 -11.92
N GLU A 489 4.06 -6.61 -11.40
CA GLU A 489 3.87 -8.07 -11.47
C GLU A 489 2.54 -8.40 -12.15
N PHE A 490 2.58 -9.30 -13.14
CA PHE A 490 1.40 -9.82 -13.81
C PHE A 490 0.93 -11.11 -13.14
N ASN A 491 -0.36 -11.17 -12.84
CA ASN A 491 -0.95 -12.30 -12.13
C ASN A 491 -0.96 -13.57 -13.00
N ARG A 492 -0.87 -14.73 -12.34
CA ARG A 492 -0.86 -16.07 -12.95
C ARG A 492 -2.28 -16.66 -13.04
N PRO A 493 -2.56 -17.60 -13.97
CA PRO A 493 -3.86 -18.27 -14.00
C PRO A 493 -4.08 -19.09 -12.72
N ALA A 494 -5.22 -18.88 -12.06
CA ALA A 494 -5.73 -19.83 -11.08
C ALA A 494 -6.14 -21.12 -11.82
N ILE A 495 -5.75 -22.28 -11.29
CA ILE A 495 -6.04 -23.60 -11.91
C ILE A 495 -6.83 -24.54 -11.00
N ARG A 496 -6.81 -24.30 -9.69
CA ARG A 496 -7.63 -25.02 -8.69
C ARG A 496 -7.62 -24.30 -7.34
N PRO A 497 -8.56 -24.59 -6.44
CA PRO A 497 -8.52 -24.09 -5.07
C PRO A 497 -7.30 -24.68 -4.36
N GLN A 498 -6.77 -23.92 -3.40
CA GLN A 498 -5.73 -24.45 -2.52
C GLN A 498 -6.30 -25.62 -1.69
N PRO A 499 -5.59 -26.76 -1.59
CA PRO A 499 -6.08 -27.92 -0.85
C PRO A 499 -6.05 -27.73 0.68
N THR A 500 -5.37 -26.70 1.18
CA THR A 500 -5.23 -26.38 2.61
C THR A 500 -6.22 -25.29 3.04
N GLY A 501 -6.54 -25.22 4.34
CA GLY A 501 -7.75 -24.61 4.94
C GLY A 501 -8.07 -23.12 4.71
N TRP A 502 -7.49 -22.46 3.71
CA TRP A 502 -7.82 -21.11 3.27
C TRP A 502 -8.55 -21.17 1.93
N PRO A 503 -9.89 -21.33 1.92
CA PRO A 503 -10.67 -21.59 0.72
C PRO A 503 -10.64 -20.47 -0.32
N ASP A 504 -10.15 -19.28 0.05
CA ASP A 504 -10.06 -18.12 -0.83
C ASP A 504 -8.78 -18.07 -1.66
N GLN A 505 -7.79 -18.93 -1.39
CA GLN A 505 -6.54 -18.98 -2.13
C GLN A 505 -6.62 -19.97 -3.31
N ALA A 506 -5.88 -19.66 -4.38
CA ALA A 506 -5.78 -20.48 -5.58
C ALA A 506 -4.39 -21.11 -5.69
N VAL A 507 -4.33 -22.35 -6.16
CA VAL A 507 -3.12 -22.85 -6.83
C VAL A 507 -3.02 -22.15 -8.19
N ARG A 508 -1.87 -21.53 -8.46
CA ARG A 508 -1.59 -20.82 -9.71
C ARG A 508 -0.53 -21.53 -10.53
N ALA A 509 -0.70 -21.55 -11.85
CA ALA A 509 0.23 -22.21 -12.78
C ALA A 509 1.05 -21.22 -13.59
N GLY A 510 2.15 -21.69 -14.16
CA GLY A 510 3.00 -20.92 -15.07
C GLY A 510 3.96 -19.94 -14.38
N ALA A 511 4.76 -19.28 -15.22
CA ALA A 511 5.77 -18.31 -14.82
C ALA A 511 5.16 -17.00 -14.32
N ILE A 512 5.90 -16.31 -13.45
CA ILE A 512 5.61 -14.93 -13.06
C ILE A 512 6.34 -14.01 -14.03
N ILE A 513 5.61 -13.09 -14.64
CA ILE A 513 6.20 -11.99 -15.42
C ILE A 513 6.20 -10.75 -14.53
N ALA A 514 7.34 -10.11 -14.42
CA ALA A 514 7.46 -8.86 -13.69
C ALA A 514 8.47 -7.91 -14.32
N ARG A 515 8.36 -6.62 -14.04
CA ARG A 515 9.35 -5.61 -14.43
C ARG A 515 9.87 -4.87 -13.22
N PHE A 516 11.18 -4.72 -13.18
CA PHE A 516 11.91 -3.87 -12.25
C PHE A 516 12.37 -2.63 -12.99
N GLU A 517 12.11 -1.48 -12.41
CA GLU A 517 12.50 -0.19 -12.99
C GLU A 517 13.12 0.69 -11.91
N SER A 518 14.13 1.46 -12.25
CA SER A 518 14.77 2.43 -11.37
C SER A 518 15.19 3.66 -12.17
N HIS A 519 14.73 4.81 -11.69
CA HIS A 519 15.13 6.13 -12.16
C HIS A 519 16.07 6.72 -11.12
N VAL A 520 17.36 6.79 -11.44
CA VAL A 520 18.39 7.37 -10.55
C VAL A 520 18.68 8.79 -11.02
N THR A 521 18.21 9.79 -10.28
CA THR A 521 18.43 11.21 -10.56
C THR A 521 19.62 11.72 -9.77
N PHE A 522 20.60 12.35 -10.43
CA PHE A 522 21.76 12.95 -9.77
C PHE A 522 21.39 14.30 -9.16
N LYS A 523 21.76 14.55 -7.91
CA LYS A 523 21.45 15.81 -7.19
C LYS A 523 22.49 16.91 -7.40
N ARG A 524 23.65 16.54 -7.93
CA ARG A 524 24.81 17.41 -8.11
C ARG A 524 25.50 17.07 -9.41
N ASP A 525 26.10 18.09 -10.01
CA ASP A 525 27.12 17.90 -11.04
C ASP A 525 28.26 17.09 -10.44
N GLN A 526 28.58 15.95 -11.03
CA GLN A 526 29.59 15.04 -10.51
C GLN A 526 30.16 14.17 -11.64
N THR A 527 31.36 13.64 -11.42
CA THR A 527 31.95 12.63 -12.29
C THR A 527 31.69 11.26 -11.68
N VAL A 528 30.80 10.48 -12.30
CA VAL A 528 30.44 9.16 -11.80
C VAL A 528 31.60 8.21 -12.06
N LYS A 529 32.16 7.62 -10.99
CA LYS A 529 33.14 6.53 -11.10
C LYS A 529 32.43 5.21 -11.29
N ARG A 530 31.30 5.03 -10.60
CA ARG A 530 30.51 3.80 -10.62
C ARG A 530 29.08 4.06 -10.15
N LEU A 531 28.10 3.45 -10.83
CA LEU A 531 26.72 3.36 -10.35
C LEU A 531 26.30 1.90 -10.27
N ARG A 532 26.13 1.39 -9.06
CA ARG A 532 25.64 0.04 -8.78
C ARG A 532 24.13 0.09 -8.56
N LEU A 533 23.39 -0.73 -9.28
CA LEU A 533 21.93 -0.75 -9.29
C LEU A 533 21.38 -1.91 -8.45
N VAL A 534 22.04 -3.07 -8.54
CA VAL A 534 21.68 -4.31 -7.83
C VAL A 534 22.93 -4.90 -7.20
N GLN A 535 22.80 -5.39 -5.96
CA GLN A 535 23.81 -6.24 -5.32
C GLN A 535 23.13 -7.21 -4.37
N SER A 536 23.10 -8.49 -4.74
CA SER A 536 22.47 -9.51 -3.92
C SER A 536 23.23 -10.83 -3.95
N LYS A 537 23.16 -11.56 -2.83
CA LYS A 537 23.65 -12.94 -2.73
C LYS A 537 22.57 -13.88 -3.25
N TRP A 538 22.93 -14.66 -4.26
CA TRP A 538 22.08 -15.59 -4.98
C TRP A 538 22.51 -17.04 -4.75
N SER A 539 21.53 -17.91 -4.95
CA SER A 539 21.49 -19.37 -4.81
C SER A 539 21.71 -19.98 -3.42
N GLN A 540 20.78 -20.88 -3.08
CA GLN A 540 20.93 -21.91 -2.03
C GLN A 540 21.02 -23.33 -2.64
N VAL A 541 21.14 -23.42 -3.97
CA VAL A 541 21.08 -24.66 -4.77
C VAL A 541 22.35 -24.77 -5.61
N TRP A 542 22.83 -25.99 -5.88
CA TRP A 542 24.02 -26.25 -6.68
C TRP A 542 23.85 -27.55 -7.48
N PRO A 543 24.34 -27.64 -8.74
CA PRO A 543 25.04 -26.59 -9.50
C PRO A 543 24.13 -25.45 -9.96
N VAL A 544 24.70 -24.30 -10.28
CA VAL A 544 23.99 -23.14 -10.85
C VAL A 544 24.64 -22.75 -12.16
N PHE A 545 23.80 -22.43 -13.14
CA PHE A 545 24.21 -22.02 -14.46
C PHE A 545 23.73 -20.59 -14.73
N LEU A 546 24.60 -19.80 -15.34
CA LEU A 546 24.28 -18.48 -15.88
C LEU A 546 24.35 -18.53 -17.40
N ALA A 547 23.24 -18.22 -18.05
CA ALA A 547 23.16 -18.10 -19.50
C ALA A 547 23.08 -16.62 -19.90
N PHE A 548 23.74 -16.27 -21.00
CA PHE A 548 23.61 -14.99 -21.68
C PHE A 548 23.18 -15.20 -23.12
N GLY A 549 22.35 -14.30 -23.65
CA GLY A 549 22.03 -14.27 -25.06
C GLY A 549 21.90 -12.84 -25.58
N ASP A 550 22.32 -12.67 -26.82
CA ASP A 550 22.40 -11.41 -27.56
C ASP A 550 21.41 -11.34 -28.74
N GLY A 551 20.56 -12.36 -28.89
CA GLY A 551 19.68 -12.54 -30.05
C GLY A 551 20.18 -13.59 -31.05
N GLY A 552 21.40 -14.13 -30.88
CA GLY A 552 21.94 -15.21 -31.71
C GLY A 552 21.49 -16.63 -31.33
N ASP A 553 21.84 -17.60 -32.19
CA ASP A 553 21.41 -19.01 -32.12
C ASP A 553 22.02 -19.83 -30.98
N ARG A 554 23.05 -19.34 -30.26
CA ARG A 554 23.73 -20.11 -29.20
C ARG A 554 23.97 -19.27 -27.95
N PRO A 555 23.41 -19.62 -26.78
CA PRO A 555 23.57 -18.81 -25.59
C PRO A 555 24.91 -19.16 -24.95
N ARG A 556 25.59 -18.18 -24.38
CA ARG A 556 26.80 -18.44 -23.60
C ARG A 556 26.37 -18.94 -22.22
N VAL A 557 26.67 -20.20 -21.89
CA VAL A 557 26.36 -20.80 -20.60
C VAL A 557 27.63 -20.94 -19.76
N ILE A 558 27.53 -20.56 -18.48
CA ILE A 558 28.61 -20.64 -17.51
C ILE A 558 28.14 -21.51 -16.35
N ASN A 559 28.80 -22.64 -16.11
CA ASN A 559 28.62 -23.46 -14.93
C ASN A 559 29.43 -22.88 -13.76
N PHE A 560 28.78 -22.40 -12.70
CA PHE A 560 29.49 -21.82 -11.56
C PHE A 560 30.27 -22.84 -10.73
N GLN A 561 30.01 -24.15 -10.87
CA GLN A 561 30.81 -25.17 -10.21
C GLN A 561 32.20 -25.31 -10.86
N GLU A 562 32.29 -25.06 -12.16
CA GLU A 562 33.53 -25.17 -12.94
C GLU A 562 34.25 -23.82 -13.06
N ALA A 563 33.49 -22.73 -13.13
CA ALA A 563 34.04 -21.39 -13.25
C ALA A 563 34.68 -20.93 -11.93
N LYS A 564 35.95 -20.50 -12.00
CA LYS A 564 36.64 -19.84 -10.88
C LYS A 564 36.66 -18.33 -11.10
N GLY A 565 36.43 -17.57 -10.03
CA GLY A 565 36.64 -16.12 -10.02
C GLY A 565 35.39 -15.29 -10.34
N ARG A 566 35.58 -14.27 -11.20
CA ARG A 566 34.57 -13.25 -11.50
C ARG A 566 34.16 -13.31 -12.97
N VAL A 567 32.86 -13.37 -13.23
CA VAL A 567 32.27 -13.17 -14.56
C VAL A 567 31.82 -11.71 -14.66
N ARG A 568 32.03 -11.09 -15.81
CA ARG A 568 31.41 -9.81 -16.19
C ARG A 568 30.89 -9.94 -17.60
N GLN A 569 29.69 -9.44 -17.83
CA GLN A 569 29.09 -9.39 -19.16
C GLN A 569 28.26 -8.13 -19.28
N ARG A 570 28.50 -7.37 -20.35
CA ARG A 570 27.65 -6.27 -20.75
C ARG A 570 26.38 -6.83 -21.41
N VAL A 571 25.25 -6.24 -21.07
CA VAL A 571 23.91 -6.62 -21.56
C VAL A 571 23.24 -5.36 -22.11
N GLU A 572 23.18 -5.27 -23.43
CA GLU A 572 22.53 -4.18 -24.16
C GLU A 572 20.99 -4.27 -24.08
N LEU A 573 20.31 -3.21 -24.51
CA LEU A 573 18.86 -3.22 -24.69
C LEU A 573 18.43 -4.38 -25.59
N GLY A 574 17.46 -5.18 -25.14
CA GLY A 574 16.97 -6.37 -25.85
C GLY A 574 17.80 -7.64 -25.64
N GLN A 575 18.99 -7.54 -25.05
CA GLN A 575 19.78 -8.70 -24.65
C GLN A 575 19.32 -9.24 -23.29
N TRP A 576 19.67 -10.48 -22.99
CA TRP A 576 19.17 -11.17 -21.81
C TRP A 576 20.24 -12.00 -21.10
N PHE A 577 19.98 -12.26 -19.82
CA PHE A 577 20.70 -13.23 -19.03
C PHE A 577 19.71 -14.03 -18.18
N GLY A 578 20.06 -15.26 -17.81
CA GLY A 578 19.18 -16.10 -17.03
C GLY A 578 19.92 -17.08 -16.14
N LEU A 579 19.30 -17.45 -15.03
CA LEU A 579 19.85 -18.38 -14.06
C LEU A 579 18.93 -19.58 -13.88
N TYR A 580 19.55 -20.76 -13.80
CA TYR A 580 18.84 -22.01 -13.58
C TYR A 580 19.75 -23.03 -12.88
N SER A 581 19.15 -24.10 -12.39
CA SER A 581 19.85 -25.28 -11.87
C SER A 581 19.25 -26.54 -12.47
N THR A 582 20.06 -27.59 -12.58
CA THR A 582 19.62 -28.95 -12.86
C THR A 582 18.92 -29.59 -11.66
N GLU A 583 19.13 -29.05 -10.45
CA GLU A 583 18.42 -29.45 -9.23
C GLU A 583 17.07 -28.74 -9.10
N VAL A 584 16.17 -29.29 -8.28
CA VAL A 584 14.85 -28.70 -7.98
C VAL A 584 15.01 -27.28 -7.42
N SER A 585 14.58 -26.29 -8.20
CA SER A 585 14.73 -24.85 -7.93
C SER A 585 13.86 -24.04 -8.90
N ASN A 586 13.74 -22.74 -8.71
CA ASN A 586 13.15 -21.87 -9.75
C ASN A 586 14.18 -21.60 -10.87
N SER A 587 13.74 -21.05 -11.98
CA SER A 587 14.64 -20.44 -12.98
C SER A 587 14.15 -19.06 -13.33
N VAL A 588 15.08 -18.15 -13.63
CA VAL A 588 14.74 -16.74 -13.86
C VAL A 588 15.46 -16.26 -15.11
N LEU A 589 14.69 -15.75 -16.06
CA LEU A 589 15.16 -14.98 -17.22
C LEU A 589 15.08 -13.48 -16.88
N MET A 590 16.08 -12.71 -17.30
CA MET A 590 16.13 -11.26 -17.23
C MET A 590 16.42 -10.70 -18.61
N LEU A 591 15.49 -9.92 -19.16
CA LEU A 591 15.62 -9.18 -20.40
C LEU A 591 15.89 -7.72 -20.07
N ASN A 592 16.97 -7.14 -20.61
CA ASN A 592 17.23 -5.71 -20.44
C ASN A 592 16.26 -4.90 -21.33
N VAL A 593 15.47 -4.04 -20.69
CA VAL A 593 14.48 -3.16 -21.33
C VAL A 593 14.74 -1.69 -21.02
N GLY A 594 15.89 -1.37 -20.42
CA GLY A 594 16.37 -0.02 -20.13
C GLY A 594 17.74 0.25 -20.73
N GLU A 595 18.50 1.16 -20.11
CA GLU A 595 19.86 1.46 -20.54
C GLU A 595 20.82 0.26 -20.36
N PRO A 596 21.96 0.22 -21.07
CA PRO A 596 22.93 -0.87 -20.96
C PRO A 596 23.48 -1.09 -19.55
N VAL A 597 23.60 -2.35 -19.16
CA VAL A 597 24.12 -2.75 -17.83
C VAL A 597 25.28 -3.73 -17.92
N GLU A 598 26.17 -3.70 -16.92
CA GLU A 598 27.17 -4.73 -16.68
C GLU A 598 26.66 -5.68 -15.59
N VAL A 599 26.50 -6.95 -15.94
CA VAL A 599 26.20 -8.04 -15.00
C VAL A 599 27.51 -8.65 -14.54
N GLY A 600 27.87 -8.37 -13.29
CA GLY A 600 29.03 -8.92 -12.61
C GLY A 600 28.66 -10.04 -11.64
N VAL A 601 29.32 -11.18 -11.73
CA VAL A 601 29.08 -12.32 -10.84
C VAL A 601 30.37 -12.73 -10.16
N LEU A 602 30.36 -12.76 -8.82
CA LEU A 602 31.45 -13.28 -8.01
C LEU A 602 31.05 -14.63 -7.42
N ILE A 603 31.77 -15.68 -7.78
CA ILE A 603 31.46 -17.06 -7.42
C ILE A 603 32.17 -17.40 -6.10
N GLY A 604 31.38 -17.67 -5.04
CA GLY A 604 31.87 -18.19 -3.76
C GLY A 604 31.68 -19.70 -3.65
N ARG A 605 32.12 -20.31 -2.53
CA ARG A 605 32.06 -21.78 -2.34
C ARG A 605 30.65 -22.38 -2.36
N LYS A 606 29.65 -21.65 -1.86
CA LYS A 606 28.23 -22.10 -1.78
C LYS A 606 27.22 -20.98 -2.06
N SER A 607 27.68 -19.83 -2.56
CA SER A 607 26.83 -18.69 -2.87
C SER A 607 27.42 -17.90 -4.02
N VAL A 608 26.56 -17.19 -4.74
CA VAL A 608 26.97 -16.33 -5.85
C VAL A 608 26.62 -14.89 -5.49
N LEU A 609 27.56 -13.95 -5.57
CA LEU A 609 27.22 -12.53 -5.41
C LEU A 609 27.03 -11.93 -6.79
N VAL A 610 25.81 -11.49 -7.11
CA VAL A 610 25.50 -10.80 -8.36
C VAL A 610 25.44 -9.31 -8.13
N ARG A 611 26.06 -8.58 -9.07
CA ARG A 611 26.09 -7.12 -9.15
C ARG A 611 25.60 -6.71 -10.53
N ILE A 612 24.73 -5.70 -10.58
CA ILE A 612 24.33 -5.05 -11.82
C ILE A 612 24.71 -3.58 -11.70
N GLU A 613 25.45 -3.09 -12.67
CA GLU A 613 26.01 -1.74 -12.71
C GLU A 613 25.61 -1.05 -14.01
N ALA A 614 25.47 0.27 -13.99
CA ALA A 614 25.30 1.04 -15.22
C ALA A 614 26.56 0.92 -16.07
N ALA A 615 26.45 0.41 -17.29
CA ALA A 615 27.62 0.08 -18.10
C ALA A 615 28.35 1.33 -18.62
N ASP A 616 27.60 2.42 -18.81
CA ASP A 616 28.07 3.60 -19.55
C ASP A 616 28.30 4.83 -18.69
N LEU A 617 28.28 4.74 -17.35
CA LEU A 617 28.45 5.92 -16.50
C LEU A 617 29.85 6.08 -15.92
N ALA A 618 30.69 5.05 -15.93
CA ALA A 618 32.03 5.13 -15.37
C ALA A 618 32.89 6.18 -16.12
N GLY A 619 33.40 7.16 -15.38
CA GLY A 619 34.18 8.28 -15.90
C GLY A 619 33.34 9.42 -16.51
N LYS A 620 32.01 9.29 -16.61
CA LYS A 620 31.16 10.32 -17.20
C LYS A 620 30.83 11.42 -16.21
N ARG A 621 30.88 12.66 -16.68
CA ARG A 621 30.36 13.83 -15.97
C ARG A 621 28.86 13.94 -16.23
N VAL A 622 28.07 13.90 -15.16
CA VAL A 622 26.61 14.07 -15.18
C VAL A 622 26.23 15.41 -14.58
N LYS A 623 25.07 15.95 -14.96
CA LYS A 623 24.52 17.19 -14.40
C LYS A 623 23.51 16.92 -13.29
N ALA A 624 23.33 17.88 -12.38
CA ALA A 624 22.20 17.87 -11.46
C ALA A 624 20.86 17.81 -12.23
N GLY A 625 19.97 16.91 -11.83
CA GLY A 625 18.69 16.64 -12.49
C GLY A 625 18.76 15.59 -13.61
N GLU A 626 19.95 15.24 -14.10
CA GLU A 626 20.13 14.13 -15.05
C GLU A 626 19.68 12.81 -14.41
N THR A 627 19.02 11.96 -15.19
CA THR A 627 18.45 10.69 -14.70
C THR A 627 18.93 9.53 -15.55
N HIS A 628 19.42 8.48 -14.89
CA HIS A 628 19.75 7.20 -15.51
C HIS A 628 18.58 6.21 -15.32
N HIS A 629 18.16 5.57 -16.40
CA HIS A 629 17.04 4.64 -16.41
C HIS A 629 17.48 3.18 -16.53
N PHE A 630 17.31 2.44 -15.44
CA PHE A 630 17.52 0.99 -15.38
C PHE A 630 16.17 0.27 -15.43
N ALA A 631 16.02 -0.70 -16.34
CA ALA A 631 14.86 -1.56 -16.34
C ALA A 631 15.16 -3.00 -16.79
N LEU A 632 14.68 -3.98 -16.04
CA LEU A 632 14.72 -5.40 -16.39
C LEU A 632 13.31 -5.98 -16.38
N LEU A 633 12.95 -6.69 -17.44
CA LEU A 633 11.82 -7.60 -17.40
C LEU A 633 12.31 -8.98 -16.93
N SER A 634 11.66 -9.53 -15.91
CA SER A 634 11.92 -10.86 -15.40
C SER A 634 10.80 -11.83 -15.75
N VAL A 635 11.18 -13.05 -16.15
CA VAL A 635 10.25 -14.19 -16.21
C VAL A 635 10.77 -15.29 -15.30
N SER A 636 10.03 -15.56 -14.23
CA SER A 636 10.40 -16.49 -13.16
C SER A 636 9.54 -17.74 -13.23
N ASP A 637 10.13 -18.85 -13.67
CA ASP A 637 9.49 -20.15 -13.69
C ASP A 637 9.48 -20.75 -12.27
N PRO A 638 8.35 -21.32 -11.83
CA PRO A 638 8.23 -21.92 -10.51
C PRO A 638 9.02 -23.23 -10.38
N VAL A 639 9.21 -23.73 -9.14
CA VAL A 639 10.00 -24.97 -8.92
C VAL A 639 9.39 -26.22 -9.56
N ASP A 640 8.10 -26.20 -9.85
CA ASP A 640 7.35 -27.28 -10.51
C ASP A 640 7.29 -27.11 -12.04
N ALA A 641 7.97 -26.12 -12.62
CA ALA A 641 8.09 -26.00 -14.07
C ALA A 641 8.85 -27.20 -14.66
N SER A 642 8.28 -27.80 -15.71
CA SER A 642 8.78 -29.02 -16.35
C SER A 642 10.01 -28.79 -17.23
N GLN A 643 10.33 -27.54 -17.57
CA GLN A 643 11.46 -27.18 -18.44
C GLN A 643 12.19 -25.97 -17.88
N ARG A 644 13.52 -25.98 -17.96
CA ARG A 644 14.40 -24.91 -17.47
C ARG A 644 15.62 -24.76 -18.38
N GLY A 645 16.35 -23.66 -18.20
CA GLY A 645 17.59 -23.40 -18.91
C GLY A 645 17.41 -22.68 -20.25
N PRO A 646 18.45 -22.64 -21.10
CA PRO A 646 18.52 -21.70 -22.22
C PRO A 646 17.43 -21.91 -23.27
N GLU A 647 17.04 -23.15 -23.56
CA GLU A 647 15.95 -23.42 -24.51
C GLU A 647 14.58 -22.96 -24.00
N ARG A 648 14.35 -23.05 -22.67
CA ARG A 648 13.16 -22.46 -22.05
C ARG A 648 13.21 -20.94 -22.16
N PHE A 649 14.37 -20.32 -21.90
CA PHE A 649 14.54 -18.87 -22.00
C PHE A 649 14.30 -18.35 -23.41
N ARG A 650 14.81 -19.03 -24.44
CA ARG A 650 14.51 -18.70 -25.85
C ARG A 650 13.04 -18.75 -26.16
N ARG A 651 12.36 -19.84 -25.78
CA ARG A 651 10.92 -19.95 -25.99
C ARG A 651 10.17 -18.81 -25.31
N ILE A 652 10.56 -18.44 -24.10
CA ILE A 652 9.98 -17.28 -23.42
C ILE A 652 10.18 -16.03 -24.28
N LEU A 653 11.40 -15.75 -24.74
CA LEU A 653 11.71 -14.57 -25.56
C LEU A 653 10.95 -14.55 -26.89
N GLU A 654 10.82 -15.69 -27.57
CA GLU A 654 9.97 -15.85 -28.77
C GLU A 654 8.51 -15.47 -28.47
N CYS A 655 7.98 -15.94 -27.34
CA CYS A 655 6.61 -15.62 -26.93
C CYS A 655 6.44 -14.15 -26.53
N LEU A 656 7.50 -13.52 -25.99
CA LEU A 656 7.47 -12.10 -25.61
C LEU A 656 7.66 -11.16 -26.80
N SER A 657 8.36 -11.59 -27.85
CA SER A 657 8.54 -10.79 -29.07
C SER A 657 7.31 -10.82 -29.97
N GLN A 658 6.61 -11.96 -30.04
CA GLN A 658 5.40 -12.10 -30.84
C GLN A 658 4.41 -13.09 -30.20
N ALA A 659 3.19 -12.61 -29.95
CA ALA A 659 2.10 -13.49 -29.52
C ALA A 659 1.49 -14.18 -30.76
N GLU A 660 1.65 -15.50 -30.86
CA GLU A 660 1.09 -16.31 -31.95
C GLU A 660 -0.42 -16.06 -32.10
N GLY A 661 -0.85 -15.64 -33.30
CA GLY A 661 -2.26 -15.42 -33.65
C GLY A 661 -2.93 -14.22 -32.98
N LEU A 662 -2.17 -13.32 -32.33
CA LEU A 662 -2.73 -12.10 -31.75
C LEU A 662 -3.25 -11.15 -32.84
N GLU A 663 -4.51 -10.77 -32.70
CA GLU A 663 -5.19 -9.74 -33.49
C GLU A 663 -5.56 -8.58 -32.56
N ILE A 664 -5.09 -7.37 -32.85
CA ILE A 664 -5.53 -6.13 -32.20
C ILE A 664 -6.64 -5.55 -33.07
N ARG A 665 -7.89 -5.66 -32.61
CA ARG A 665 -9.07 -5.21 -33.36
C ARG A 665 -9.38 -3.74 -33.17
N ARG A 666 -8.94 -3.18 -32.05
CA ARG A 666 -9.09 -1.78 -31.68
C ARG A 666 -7.93 -1.38 -30.76
N GLY A 667 -7.44 -0.16 -30.91
CA GLY A 667 -6.25 0.32 -30.21
C GLY A 667 -5.00 0.24 -31.08
N MET A 668 -4.01 1.06 -30.76
CA MET A 668 -2.79 1.16 -31.55
C MET A 668 -1.62 0.45 -30.83
N PRO A 669 -0.95 -0.53 -31.46
CA PRO A 669 0.24 -1.12 -30.87
C PRO A 669 1.33 -0.06 -30.68
N GLN A 670 2.00 -0.10 -29.53
CA GLN A 670 3.07 0.81 -29.19
C GLN A 670 4.41 0.06 -29.15
N PRO A 671 5.53 0.72 -29.51
CA PRO A 671 6.85 0.13 -29.35
C PRO A 671 7.10 -0.30 -27.90
N GLY A 672 7.58 -1.53 -27.74
CA GLY A 672 7.89 -2.11 -26.45
C GLY A 672 8.75 -3.35 -26.62
N ILE A 673 9.56 -3.64 -25.61
CA ILE A 673 10.37 -4.85 -25.54
C ILE A 673 9.85 -5.67 -24.37
N GLY A 674 9.54 -6.94 -24.63
CA GLY A 674 9.26 -7.93 -23.59
C GLY A 674 7.80 -7.97 -23.09
N TRP A 675 6.93 -7.05 -23.49
CA TRP A 675 5.48 -7.18 -23.28
C TRP A 675 4.70 -6.39 -24.33
N LEU A 676 3.39 -6.64 -24.41
CA LEU A 676 2.51 -5.95 -25.34
C LEU A 676 2.09 -4.59 -24.78
N ARG A 677 2.34 -3.52 -25.53
CA ARG A 677 1.88 -2.16 -25.20
C ARG A 677 0.89 -1.70 -26.24
N ILE A 678 -0.25 -1.19 -25.79
CA ILE A 678 -1.32 -0.74 -26.68
C ILE A 678 -1.85 0.57 -26.15
N GLU A 679 -1.92 1.58 -27.02
CA GLU A 679 -2.63 2.81 -26.73
C GLU A 679 -4.11 2.61 -27.04
N ALA A 680 -4.97 2.95 -26.10
CA ALA A 680 -6.41 2.82 -26.25
C ALA A 680 -6.94 3.77 -27.34
N GLU A 681 -7.77 3.24 -28.23
CA GLU A 681 -8.47 4.01 -29.26
C GLU A 681 -9.89 4.29 -28.78
N ASP A 682 -10.25 5.58 -28.66
CA ASP A 682 -11.50 6.02 -28.05
C ASP A 682 -11.73 5.37 -26.66
N GLY A 683 -10.65 5.27 -25.88
CA GLY A 683 -10.66 4.73 -24.52
C GLY A 683 -10.79 3.21 -24.40
N VAL A 684 -10.62 2.44 -25.49
CA VAL A 684 -10.76 0.98 -25.48
C VAL A 684 -9.69 0.29 -26.35
N VAL A 685 -9.36 -0.94 -25.96
CA VAL A 685 -8.58 -1.92 -26.71
C VAL A 685 -9.40 -3.20 -26.85
N GLU A 686 -9.40 -3.82 -28.04
CA GLU A 686 -9.97 -5.16 -28.25
C GLU A 686 -8.89 -6.11 -28.78
N LEU A 687 -8.78 -7.26 -28.12
CA LEU A 687 -7.81 -8.30 -28.45
C LEU A 687 -8.51 -9.61 -28.71
N LEU A 688 -8.05 -10.30 -29.76
CA LEU A 688 -8.41 -11.67 -30.05
C LEU A 688 -7.15 -12.50 -30.24
N MET A 689 -7.12 -13.69 -29.65
CA MET A 689 -6.03 -14.64 -29.85
C MET A 689 -6.54 -16.08 -29.70
N PRO A 690 -6.21 -16.99 -30.64
CA PRO A 690 -6.45 -18.40 -30.46
C PRO A 690 -5.50 -18.98 -29.39
N GLN A 691 -5.80 -20.20 -28.93
CA GLN A 691 -4.83 -20.98 -28.19
C GLN A 691 -3.56 -21.16 -29.04
N PRO A 692 -2.36 -20.84 -28.53
CA PRO A 692 -1.13 -21.05 -29.27
C PRO A 692 -0.91 -22.55 -29.51
N LYS A 693 -0.28 -22.91 -30.63
CA LYS A 693 0.04 -24.32 -30.94
C LYS A 693 0.97 -24.92 -29.89
N ARG A 694 1.84 -24.08 -29.32
CA ARG A 694 2.76 -24.45 -28.25
C ARG A 694 2.40 -23.66 -26.98
N ARG A 695 2.21 -24.37 -25.87
CA ARG A 695 1.94 -23.73 -24.57
C ARG A 695 3.11 -22.83 -24.17
N ARG A 696 2.78 -21.64 -23.68
CA ARG A 696 3.75 -20.62 -23.22
C ARG A 696 4.11 -20.85 -21.75
N ASP A 697 3.16 -21.36 -20.97
CA ASP A 697 3.19 -21.52 -19.52
C ASP A 697 3.49 -20.21 -18.79
N MET A 698 2.93 -19.10 -19.26
CA MET A 698 3.02 -17.77 -18.65
C MET A 698 1.85 -16.89 -19.11
N PRO A 699 1.45 -15.85 -18.35
CA PRO A 699 0.48 -14.88 -18.84
C PRO A 699 1.01 -14.12 -20.05
N LEU A 700 0.11 -13.70 -20.95
CA LEU A 700 0.42 -12.58 -21.85
C LEU A 700 0.22 -11.28 -21.07
N ALA A 701 1.33 -10.59 -20.83
CA ALA A 701 1.39 -9.29 -20.16
C ALA A 701 1.02 -8.18 -21.15
N VAL A 702 -0.02 -7.40 -20.82
CA VAL A 702 -0.47 -6.26 -21.64
C VAL A 702 -0.50 -4.99 -20.79
N GLN A 703 0.07 -3.91 -21.30
CA GLN A 703 -0.05 -2.57 -20.77
C GLN A 703 -0.94 -1.74 -21.71
N ILE A 704 -1.96 -1.09 -21.15
CA ILE A 704 -2.84 -0.17 -21.88
C ILE A 704 -2.54 1.27 -21.43
N SER A 705 -2.17 2.12 -22.38
CA SER A 705 -1.97 3.56 -22.19
C SER A 705 -3.10 4.38 -22.84
N GLY A 706 -3.10 5.71 -22.67
CA GLY A 706 -4.10 6.60 -23.26
C GLY A 706 -5.46 6.59 -22.55
N LEU A 707 -5.54 5.93 -21.39
CA LEU A 707 -6.73 5.93 -20.53
C LEU A 707 -6.71 7.11 -19.57
N ASN A 708 -7.89 7.57 -19.16
CA ASN A 708 -8.05 8.59 -18.13
C ASN A 708 -8.19 7.94 -16.75
N PRO A 709 -7.24 8.12 -15.81
CA PRO A 709 -7.30 7.50 -14.49
C PRO A 709 -8.44 8.02 -13.60
N ARG A 710 -9.18 9.06 -14.02
CA ARG A 710 -10.37 9.55 -13.33
C ARG A 710 -11.64 8.77 -13.71
N TRP A 711 -11.58 7.93 -14.73
CA TRP A 711 -12.71 7.13 -15.21
C TRP A 711 -12.49 5.66 -14.88
N SER A 712 -13.54 4.93 -14.49
CA SER A 712 -13.44 3.48 -14.31
C SER A 712 -12.92 2.82 -15.58
N ALA A 713 -12.04 1.83 -15.42
CA ALA A 713 -11.70 0.89 -16.47
C ALA A 713 -12.05 -0.53 -16.05
N GLY A 714 -12.21 -1.40 -17.04
CA GLY A 714 -12.40 -2.83 -16.82
C GLY A 714 -11.94 -3.66 -18.00
N LEU A 715 -11.81 -4.96 -17.74
CA LEU A 715 -11.55 -6.04 -18.68
C LEU A 715 -12.84 -6.83 -18.86
N PHE A 716 -13.47 -6.69 -20.02
CA PHE A 716 -14.56 -7.55 -20.46
C PHE A 716 -14.02 -8.75 -21.23
N GLN A 717 -14.04 -9.91 -20.60
CA GLN A 717 -13.73 -11.18 -21.20
C GLN A 717 -14.98 -11.79 -21.83
N ILE A 718 -15.10 -11.64 -23.15
CA ILE A 718 -16.15 -12.25 -23.97
C ILE A 718 -15.95 -13.77 -23.99
N LYS A 719 -14.71 -14.20 -24.22
CA LYS A 719 -14.27 -15.60 -24.14
C LYS A 719 -12.86 -15.66 -23.57
N GLY A 720 -12.57 -16.65 -22.73
CA GLY A 720 -11.24 -16.86 -22.19
C GLY A 720 -11.24 -17.76 -20.96
N HIS A 721 -10.14 -17.75 -20.23
CA HIS A 721 -9.97 -18.58 -19.04
C HIS A 721 -10.61 -17.97 -17.80
N SER A 722 -11.31 -18.80 -17.03
CA SER A 722 -11.79 -18.54 -15.68
C SER A 722 -12.01 -19.89 -14.99
N MET A 723 -11.99 -19.96 -13.66
CA MET A 723 -12.10 -21.26 -12.95
C MET A 723 -13.51 -21.86 -13.03
N GLY A 724 -14.50 -21.02 -13.34
CA GLY A 724 -15.87 -21.45 -13.61
C GLY A 724 -16.63 -21.91 -12.37
N TYR A 725 -16.23 -21.51 -11.15
CA TYR A 725 -17.01 -21.81 -9.94
C TYR A 725 -18.28 -20.98 -9.84
N TYR A 726 -18.26 -19.77 -10.42
CA TYR A 726 -19.34 -18.78 -10.30
C TYR A 726 -19.97 -18.37 -11.64
N THR A 727 -19.32 -18.65 -12.77
CA THR A 727 -19.75 -18.26 -14.12
C THR A 727 -19.42 -19.38 -15.10
N ASP A 728 -19.96 -19.33 -16.32
CA ASP A 728 -19.60 -20.22 -17.43
C ASP A 728 -18.35 -19.75 -18.20
N CYS A 729 -17.58 -18.83 -17.60
CA CYS A 729 -16.36 -18.23 -18.16
C CYS A 729 -16.58 -17.35 -19.40
N ARG A 730 -17.84 -16.95 -19.68
CA ARG A 730 -18.21 -16.01 -20.73
C ARG A 730 -18.75 -14.72 -20.13
N ASP A 731 -18.62 -13.63 -20.89
CA ASP A 731 -19.19 -12.33 -20.57
C ASP A 731 -18.84 -11.82 -19.16
N VAL A 732 -17.56 -11.95 -18.80
CA VAL A 732 -17.02 -11.59 -17.48
C VAL A 732 -16.42 -10.19 -17.51
N TYR A 733 -16.83 -9.29 -16.61
CA TYR A 733 -16.27 -7.92 -16.50
C TYR A 733 -15.43 -7.72 -15.23
N THR A 734 -14.12 -7.68 -15.33
CA THR A 734 -13.22 -7.41 -14.20
C THR A 734 -12.85 -5.92 -14.12
N PRO A 735 -13.07 -5.22 -13.00
CA PRO A 735 -12.55 -3.86 -12.82
C PRO A 735 -11.02 -3.80 -12.85
N LEU A 736 -10.46 -2.74 -13.42
CA LEU A 736 -9.02 -2.49 -13.50
C LEU A 736 -8.65 -1.24 -12.71
N GLY A 737 -7.48 -1.27 -12.06
CA GLY A 737 -6.87 -0.09 -11.47
C GLY A 737 -5.87 0.57 -12.41
N PHE A 738 -5.35 1.72 -11.98
CA PHE A 738 -4.39 2.53 -12.75
C PHE A 738 -3.13 2.78 -11.96
N ASP A 739 -2.00 2.76 -12.65
CA ASP A 739 -0.76 3.24 -12.10
C ASP A 739 -0.72 4.79 -12.01
N HIS A 740 0.42 5.33 -11.59
CA HIS A 740 0.63 6.77 -11.52
C HIS A 740 0.74 7.47 -12.88
N ASP A 741 1.00 6.72 -13.94
CA ASP A 741 1.16 7.24 -15.28
C ASP A 741 -0.13 7.09 -16.11
N GLY A 742 -1.22 6.59 -15.50
CA GLY A 742 -2.52 6.41 -16.13
C GLY A 742 -2.66 5.09 -16.91
N ASN A 743 -1.74 4.15 -16.75
CA ASN A 743 -1.78 2.86 -17.42
C ASN A 743 -2.60 1.83 -16.64
N ALA A 744 -3.32 0.99 -17.37
CA ALA A 744 -3.94 -0.23 -16.88
C ALA A 744 -3.14 -1.46 -17.35
N TYR A 745 -3.27 -2.58 -16.64
CA TYR A 745 -2.50 -3.80 -16.90
C TYR A 745 -3.40 -5.01 -17.00
N LEU A 746 -3.15 -5.89 -17.96
CA LEU A 746 -3.88 -7.14 -18.16
C LEU A 746 -2.95 -8.36 -18.06
N SER A 747 -3.47 -9.41 -17.45
CA SER A 747 -2.95 -10.78 -17.58
C SER A 747 -3.95 -11.63 -18.32
N LEU A 748 -3.57 -12.06 -19.53
CA LEU A 748 -4.36 -12.95 -20.38
C LEU A 748 -3.74 -14.36 -20.40
N PHE A 749 -4.58 -15.39 -20.54
CA PHE A 749 -4.16 -16.79 -20.40
C PHE A 749 -4.54 -17.64 -21.61
N PRO A 750 -4.00 -17.34 -22.81
CA PRO A 750 -4.39 -18.04 -24.03
C PRO A 750 -4.05 -19.54 -24.00
N ASP A 751 -3.12 -20.00 -23.15
CA ASP A 751 -2.83 -21.44 -22.98
C ASP A 751 -3.97 -22.24 -22.35
N GLN A 752 -4.95 -21.56 -21.73
CA GLN A 752 -6.00 -22.15 -20.92
C GLN A 752 -7.39 -22.06 -21.57
N ALA A 753 -7.50 -21.50 -22.78
CA ALA A 753 -8.75 -21.40 -23.52
C ALA A 753 -8.50 -21.53 -25.02
N GLU A 754 -9.38 -22.22 -25.74
CA GLU A 754 -9.32 -22.37 -27.21
C GLU A 754 -9.26 -21.02 -27.94
N LEU A 755 -9.97 -20.03 -27.38
CA LEU A 755 -10.02 -18.65 -27.87
C LEU A 755 -10.07 -17.70 -26.68
N THR A 756 -9.19 -16.70 -26.68
CA THR A 756 -9.28 -15.55 -25.78
C THR A 756 -9.70 -14.33 -26.58
N ARG A 757 -10.88 -13.78 -26.28
CA ARG A 757 -11.39 -12.53 -26.84
C ARG A 757 -11.77 -11.61 -25.70
N VAL A 758 -11.14 -10.44 -25.64
CA VAL A 758 -11.32 -9.47 -24.57
C VAL A 758 -11.43 -8.06 -25.10
N VAL A 759 -12.20 -7.23 -24.40
CA VAL A 759 -12.27 -5.78 -24.58
C VAL A 759 -11.86 -5.15 -23.27
N ALA A 760 -10.95 -4.19 -23.27
CA ALA A 760 -10.48 -3.53 -22.06
C ALA A 760 -10.41 -2.02 -22.25
N GLY A 761 -10.78 -1.26 -21.22
CA GLY A 761 -10.81 0.20 -21.28
C GLY A 761 -11.93 0.78 -20.46
N HIS A 762 -12.41 1.96 -20.85
CA HIS A 762 -13.49 2.66 -20.19
C HIS A 762 -14.87 2.19 -20.69
N PRO A 763 -15.79 1.74 -19.81
CA PRO A 763 -17.18 1.48 -20.19
C PRO A 763 -17.86 2.72 -20.79
N ILE A 764 -17.64 3.87 -20.16
CA ILE A 764 -18.18 5.18 -20.52
C ILE A 764 -17.03 6.18 -20.60
N VAL A 765 -17.04 7.02 -21.64
CA VAL A 765 -16.09 8.12 -21.83
C VAL A 765 -16.82 9.46 -22.00
N CYS A 766 -16.11 10.57 -21.88
CA CYS A 766 -16.65 11.89 -22.20
C CYS A 766 -15.60 12.85 -22.78
N ASP A 767 -16.04 14.00 -23.27
CA ASP A 767 -15.20 15.09 -23.82
C ASP A 767 -14.59 16.02 -22.76
N ARG A 768 -14.66 15.63 -21.47
CA ARG A 768 -14.18 16.40 -20.31
C ARG A 768 -13.32 15.53 -19.38
N PRO A 769 -11.99 15.43 -19.62
CA PRO A 769 -11.11 14.54 -18.87
C PRO A 769 -10.98 14.87 -17.38
N GLU A 770 -11.36 16.08 -16.97
CA GLU A 770 -11.35 16.52 -15.59
C GLU A 770 -12.44 15.87 -14.72
N LEU A 771 -13.52 15.35 -15.32
CA LEU A 771 -14.61 14.68 -14.60
C LEU A 771 -14.17 13.30 -14.09
N PHE A 772 -14.68 12.90 -12.93
CA PHE A 772 -14.58 11.52 -12.47
C PHE A 772 -15.80 10.74 -12.93
N ILE A 773 -15.59 9.54 -13.50
CA ILE A 773 -16.66 8.64 -13.95
C ILE A 773 -16.49 7.31 -13.22
N GLU A 774 -17.52 6.89 -12.48
CA GLU A 774 -17.58 5.56 -11.86
C GLU A 774 -18.62 4.72 -12.59
N ALA A 775 -18.21 3.61 -13.20
CA ALA A 775 -19.08 2.65 -13.86
C ALA A 775 -18.93 1.28 -13.18
N VAL A 776 -19.93 0.88 -12.40
CA VAL A 776 -19.91 -0.38 -11.63
C VAL A 776 -21.09 -1.26 -12.03
N PRO A 777 -20.85 -2.49 -12.52
CA PRO A 777 -21.93 -3.44 -12.77
C PRO A 777 -22.50 -3.96 -11.45
N ARG A 778 -23.82 -4.06 -11.38
CA ARG A 778 -24.56 -4.60 -10.23
C ARG A 778 -25.40 -5.80 -10.70
N PRO A 779 -25.19 -6.99 -10.14
CA PRO A 779 -26.03 -8.14 -10.44
C PRO A 779 -27.40 -7.94 -9.78
N VAL A 780 -28.45 -7.88 -10.59
CA VAL A 780 -29.84 -7.72 -10.11
C VAL A 780 -30.63 -9.03 -10.10
N ALA A 781 -30.20 -10.00 -10.90
CA ALA A 781 -30.68 -11.37 -10.92
C ALA A 781 -29.58 -12.26 -11.54
N PRO A 782 -29.65 -13.61 -11.42
CA PRO A 782 -28.73 -14.51 -12.13
C PRO A 782 -28.66 -14.16 -13.63
N GLY A 783 -27.46 -13.94 -14.15
CA GLY A 783 -27.22 -13.57 -15.55
C GLY A 783 -27.70 -12.17 -15.98
N LYS A 784 -28.23 -11.34 -15.07
CA LYS A 784 -28.71 -9.98 -15.40
C LYS A 784 -27.93 -8.90 -14.65
N LEU A 785 -27.33 -7.99 -15.41
CA LEU A 785 -26.56 -6.86 -14.91
C LEU A 785 -27.33 -5.55 -15.09
N LYS A 786 -27.18 -4.64 -14.12
CA LYS A 786 -27.49 -3.22 -14.27
C LYS A 786 -26.26 -2.41 -13.92
N TRP A 787 -26.01 -1.34 -14.65
CA TRP A 787 -24.86 -0.49 -14.40
C TRP A 787 -25.23 0.70 -13.51
N HIS A 788 -24.36 1.00 -12.55
CA HIS A 788 -24.39 2.26 -11.82
C HIS A 788 -23.32 3.18 -12.42
N ILE A 789 -23.75 4.27 -13.05
CA ILE A 789 -22.87 5.24 -13.68
C ILE A 789 -22.98 6.55 -12.90
N ALA A 790 -21.96 6.87 -12.12
CA ALA A 790 -21.90 8.11 -11.35
C ALA A 790 -20.80 9.03 -11.91
N VAL A 791 -21.13 10.31 -12.06
CA VAL A 791 -20.18 11.34 -12.51
C VAL A 791 -20.01 12.36 -11.41
N ASN A 792 -18.75 12.68 -11.06
CA ASN A 792 -18.42 13.74 -10.12
C ASN A 792 -17.60 14.82 -10.82
N ASN A 793 -18.06 16.07 -10.70
CA ASN A 793 -17.32 17.23 -11.14
C ASN A 793 -16.45 17.75 -9.98
N PRO A 794 -15.11 17.69 -10.07
CA PRO A 794 -14.26 18.17 -9.00
C PRO A 794 -13.95 19.67 -9.07
N THR A 795 -14.45 20.41 -10.04
CA THR A 795 -14.22 21.86 -10.16
C THR A 795 -15.27 22.68 -9.42
N ASP A 796 -15.04 23.97 -9.26
CA ASP A 796 -16.02 24.90 -8.66
C ASP A 796 -17.10 25.31 -9.67
N GLN A 797 -16.77 25.32 -10.96
CA GLN A 797 -17.70 25.72 -12.03
C GLN A 797 -18.45 24.51 -12.59
N PRO A 798 -19.70 24.71 -13.07
CA PRO A 798 -20.39 23.68 -13.84
C PRO A 798 -19.61 23.29 -15.09
N ILE A 799 -19.64 22.00 -15.42
CA ILE A 799 -19.03 21.46 -16.64
C ILE A 799 -20.13 20.86 -17.49
N GLU A 800 -20.23 21.33 -18.73
CA GLU A 800 -21.03 20.64 -19.73
C GLU A 800 -20.18 19.60 -20.44
N ALA A 801 -20.69 18.36 -20.45
CA ALA A 801 -20.01 17.20 -21.01
C ALA A 801 -20.95 16.31 -21.82
N THR A 802 -20.38 15.66 -22.82
CA THR A 802 -21.03 14.66 -23.67
C THR A 802 -20.50 13.27 -23.33
N PHE A 803 -21.37 12.42 -22.81
CA PHE A 803 -21.05 11.05 -22.41
C PHE A 803 -21.51 10.08 -23.49
N HIS A 804 -20.76 9.02 -23.71
CA HIS A 804 -21.18 7.89 -24.55
C HIS A 804 -20.53 6.59 -24.09
N GLN A 805 -21.17 5.49 -24.47
CA GLN A 805 -20.64 4.15 -24.28
C GLN A 805 -19.47 3.90 -25.22
N ALA A 806 -18.35 3.41 -24.68
CA ALA A 806 -17.18 3.06 -25.47
C ALA A 806 -16.96 1.53 -25.58
N MET A 807 -17.49 0.76 -24.62
CA MET A 807 -17.46 -0.71 -24.63
C MET A 807 -18.87 -1.29 -24.75
N ASP A 808 -19.05 -2.26 -25.65
CA ASP A 808 -20.27 -3.07 -25.70
C ASP A 808 -20.26 -4.07 -24.54
N LEU A 809 -21.15 -3.86 -23.55
CA LEU A 809 -21.14 -4.58 -22.27
C LEU A 809 -22.55 -5.08 -21.93
N PRO A 810 -22.68 -6.32 -21.43
CA PRO A 810 -23.97 -6.87 -21.03
C PRO A 810 -24.71 -5.98 -20.01
N GLY A 811 -25.95 -5.61 -20.35
CA GLY A 811 -26.82 -4.77 -19.52
C GLY A 811 -26.42 -3.29 -19.48
N LEU A 812 -25.46 -2.85 -20.30
CA LEU A 812 -25.13 -1.45 -20.51
C LEU A 812 -25.65 -1.01 -21.88
N GLU A 813 -26.84 -0.42 -21.89
CA GLU A 813 -27.39 0.28 -23.03
C GLU A 813 -27.33 1.77 -22.71
N PHE A 814 -26.33 2.50 -23.21
CA PHE A 814 -26.11 3.90 -22.83
C PHE A 814 -25.98 4.78 -24.06
N ALA A 815 -27.06 5.52 -24.37
CA ALA A 815 -27.08 6.46 -25.47
C ALA A 815 -26.11 7.63 -25.25
N ARG A 816 -25.68 8.27 -26.35
CA ARG A 816 -24.92 9.51 -26.25
C ARG A 816 -25.79 10.59 -25.60
N ILE A 817 -25.35 11.14 -24.47
CA ILE A 817 -26.09 12.17 -23.74
C ILE A 817 -25.21 13.37 -23.42
N ARG A 818 -25.81 14.56 -23.52
CA ARG A 818 -25.20 15.83 -23.08
C ARG A 818 -25.80 16.23 -21.74
N ARG A 819 -24.95 16.59 -20.77
CA ARG A 819 -25.36 16.96 -19.40
C ARG A 819 -24.46 18.06 -18.85
N VAL A 820 -25.07 18.97 -18.09
CA VAL A 820 -24.35 19.94 -17.25
C VAL A 820 -24.20 19.33 -15.85
N ILE A 821 -22.97 19.21 -15.38
CA ILE A 821 -22.62 18.69 -14.07
C ILE A 821 -22.25 19.87 -13.18
N PRO A 822 -23.04 20.23 -12.15
CA PRO A 822 -22.70 21.34 -11.26
C PRO A 822 -21.33 21.14 -10.59
N GLY A 823 -20.63 22.24 -10.29
CA GLY A 823 -19.35 22.20 -9.59
C GLY A 823 -19.45 21.47 -8.25
N GLY A 824 -18.53 20.54 -7.98
CA GLY A 824 -18.54 19.72 -6.77
C GLY A 824 -19.75 18.81 -6.60
N ALA A 825 -20.61 18.65 -7.61
CA ALA A 825 -21.74 17.73 -7.52
C ALA A 825 -21.35 16.32 -7.99
N ALA A 826 -22.13 15.33 -7.57
CA ALA A 826 -22.17 14.03 -8.20
C ALA A 826 -23.57 13.71 -8.66
N ILE A 827 -23.71 13.26 -9.92
CA ILE A 827 -24.98 12.84 -10.48
C ILE A 827 -24.89 11.38 -10.93
N VAL A 828 -26.03 10.70 -10.97
CA VAL A 828 -26.13 9.36 -11.55
C VAL A 828 -26.74 9.48 -12.94
N LEU A 829 -26.00 9.01 -13.94
CA LEU A 829 -26.50 8.91 -15.30
C LEU A 829 -27.32 7.61 -15.38
N ARG A 830 -28.52 7.72 -15.93
CA ARG A 830 -29.36 6.54 -16.21
C ARG A 830 -28.98 6.05 -17.62
N PRO A 831 -28.53 4.78 -17.76
CA PRO A 831 -28.46 4.12 -19.05
C PRO A 831 -29.80 4.19 -19.78
#